data_AF-A0A920WLQ2-F1
#
_entry.id   AF-A0A920WLQ2-F1
#
_cell.length_a   1.000
_cell.length_b   1.000
_cell.length_c   1.000
_cell.angle_alpha   90.00
_cell.angle_beta   90.00
_cell.angle_gamma   90.00
#
_symmetry.space_group_name_H-M   'P 1'
#
loop_
_entity.id
_entity.type
_entity.pdbx_description
1 polymer ?
#
loop_
_entity_poly.entity_id
_entity_poly.type
_entity_poly.pdbx_seq_one_letter_code
_entity_poly.pdbx_strand_id
1 'polypeptide(L)'
;MRFGYDEKTEAFRDQLVAWLEANLPDPSLTAERPTSSADIPAWAREFQRQMFDDGWLSPTYPPELGGRNADLFEQMVYLEELGRRHVTRSFNPQGLGIVSASIVSFGNDEQIERWAVPIMRAEKTAALGMSEPGAGSDLASLTTRAVADGDHFVVNGQKVWTSGAHDADVLLVFVRTDPDAPKHKGISALIVETDTPGVDRRPFPDLGGPDHIDFNEVFFDDVLVPSSNLVGDLNDGWRICNGALAHERAMLWVMWSQSLDNMLDDALAELHGTPHADDDVVLDQLGRSIMDSHAIRLLGHRQLAKQQRGLVPAEQSILKLMGSEAQQDLAALMLESLGASALDQTVDSTLRFPYETDRGAVSWSDRYLFTFAGTISGGTSEIQRNIVAERCLAFLEDESVDFELTDEQLELQRIARDVLDSEVPASLARDIAEGSGSADELWATLTSLDWPALCLPEPVGGLGHGWVELAVLLEEMGRHVAPGPFAATVAQFAPAVRHAGTPDQQERFLAPVAAAGATGTLAVDEGAGTWDLDQIGASATRDGDSLVLSGIKCFVVDGASAEEIAVVVRMDGGLRVVVVPGEAIVARELDPIDATTRHATIDLEGVRVSSDRLLMGSDSDDVVVRAVQEATVGVAASTLGACQRILDLNLDHARERQQFGVPIGSFQAVKHKLVDMYCLIERARALVYFAALVFDSDDERRTIATSMAKAGAGECKAALCSRWPSTFRWDRLYVGARTPVVPPPGQGRGTAFWKQFESSTHDRPVRTERTLTRQGESTWTMSSVTKVRRSWSPVRHRAWERPPRRSSLSWVLMPYGLDIQDGDGSLDNLHRCDLGDPEAIDSVVEAVGGPIDSLFNCAGLPTTAPDRQVMLVNFCGHRHLTEAVIPLMVPGGSIAFISSVAGMGWIANAASMLAFVAEPDFPSGEAWLDANPEPWTANGYACSKEAINAYVAWRGFQLAPEGIRLNSLNPGPTDTPMMPSFVESQGQEFFDNFPKPIGRNSTAEEQAWCLVMLNSPRSSYVVATSVFADGGFTGGTVYRWHRPDGAHATGVGPMAGLGSGN
;
A
#
# COMPACT_ATOMS: atom_id res chain seq x y z
N MET A 1 3.99 -25.45 10.39
CA MET A 1 4.68 -24.77 11.50
C MET A 1 4.31 -25.45 12.81
N ARG A 2 5.25 -25.71 13.73
CA ARG A 2 4.92 -26.03 15.14
C ARG A 2 5.08 -24.75 15.94
N PHE A 3 4.09 -24.40 16.77
CA PHE A 3 4.24 -23.29 17.69
C PHE A 3 5.06 -23.73 18.89
N GLY A 4 6.17 -23.04 19.12
CA GLY A 4 7.09 -23.34 20.21
C GLY A 4 8.30 -24.19 19.80
N TYR A 5 9.28 -24.22 20.68
CA TYR A 5 10.50 -24.99 20.51
C TYR A 5 10.32 -26.42 21.06
N ASP A 6 11.23 -27.33 20.70
CA ASP A 6 11.22 -28.67 21.30
C ASP A 6 11.67 -28.62 22.79
N GLU A 7 11.44 -29.72 23.52
CA GLU A 7 11.77 -29.79 24.95
C GLU A 7 13.26 -29.54 25.23
N LYS A 8 14.15 -29.89 24.29
CA LYS A 8 15.59 -29.68 24.44
C LYS A 8 15.90 -28.19 24.40
N THR A 9 15.38 -27.49 23.39
CA THR A 9 15.58 -26.05 23.23
C THR A 9 14.90 -25.25 24.35
N GLU A 10 13.72 -25.64 24.83
CA GLU A 10 13.11 -24.97 26.00
C GLU A 10 13.91 -25.22 27.29
N ALA A 11 14.45 -26.43 27.49
CA ALA A 11 15.36 -26.68 28.63
C ALA A 11 16.65 -25.83 28.55
N PHE A 12 17.13 -25.54 27.34
CA PHE A 12 18.23 -24.59 27.12
C PHE A 12 17.80 -23.15 27.46
N ARG A 13 16.58 -22.73 27.07
CA ARG A 13 15.99 -21.44 27.45
C ARG A 13 16.00 -21.28 28.98
N ASP A 14 15.47 -22.26 29.70
CA ASP A 14 15.35 -22.23 31.15
C ASP A 14 16.72 -22.08 31.84
N GLN A 15 17.72 -22.81 31.34
CA GLN A 15 19.09 -22.70 31.85
C GLN A 15 19.69 -21.31 31.62
N LEU A 16 19.46 -20.73 30.44
CA LEU A 16 19.93 -19.37 30.12
C LEU A 16 19.26 -18.34 31.02
N VAL A 17 17.95 -18.42 31.17
CA VAL A 17 17.17 -17.50 32.00
C VAL A 17 17.62 -17.57 33.45
N ALA A 18 17.75 -18.77 34.01
CA ALA A 18 18.23 -18.94 35.38
C ALA A 18 19.66 -18.41 35.57
N TRP A 19 20.53 -18.57 34.55
CA TRP A 19 21.88 -18.02 34.61
C TRP A 19 21.88 -16.48 34.53
N LEU A 20 21.09 -15.88 33.64
CA LEU A 20 20.98 -14.41 33.54
C LEU A 20 20.44 -13.81 34.84
N GLU A 21 19.41 -14.40 35.44
CA GLU A 21 18.84 -13.94 36.71
C GLU A 21 19.85 -13.98 37.86
N ALA A 22 20.77 -14.94 37.84
CA ALA A 22 21.79 -15.09 38.87
C ALA A 22 23.03 -14.21 38.66
N ASN A 23 23.33 -13.80 37.42
CA ASN A 23 24.62 -13.23 37.05
C ASN A 23 24.56 -11.86 36.39
N LEU A 24 23.38 -11.32 36.08
CA LEU A 24 23.27 -9.94 35.60
C LEU A 24 23.87 -8.97 36.64
N PRO A 25 24.78 -8.06 36.25
CA PRO A 25 25.39 -7.11 37.18
C PRO A 25 24.36 -6.20 37.83
N ASP A 26 24.66 -5.61 38.99
CA ASP A 26 23.78 -4.59 39.58
C ASP A 26 23.65 -3.38 38.61
N PRO A 27 22.44 -2.95 38.19
CA PRO A 27 22.24 -1.80 37.31
C PRO A 27 22.92 -0.51 37.78
N SER A 28 23.15 -0.35 39.08
CA SER A 28 23.85 0.83 39.60
C SER A 28 25.33 0.92 39.17
N LEU A 29 25.92 -0.18 38.69
CA LEU A 29 27.27 -0.22 38.14
C LEU A 29 27.34 0.32 36.70
N THR A 30 26.20 0.44 36.01
CA THR A 30 26.13 0.80 34.58
C THR A 30 25.99 2.32 34.36
N ALA A 31 26.35 3.12 35.37
CA ALA A 31 26.32 4.58 35.28
C ALA A 31 27.38 5.12 34.32
N GLU A 32 28.56 4.48 34.28
CA GLU A 32 29.61 4.77 33.30
C GLU A 32 29.24 4.12 31.97
N ARG A 33 29.13 4.94 30.92
CA ARG A 33 28.78 4.52 29.57
C ARG A 33 30.01 4.52 28.67
N PRO A 34 30.11 3.57 27.73
CA PRO A 34 31.21 3.51 26.78
C PRO A 34 31.24 4.76 25.90
N THR A 35 32.42 5.28 25.59
CA THR A 35 32.58 6.39 24.64
C THR A 35 32.84 5.94 23.20
N SER A 36 33.18 4.67 22.99
CA SER A 36 33.41 4.07 21.66
C SER A 36 33.03 2.59 21.66
N SER A 37 32.99 1.97 20.47
CA SER A 37 32.74 0.53 20.31
C SER A 37 33.91 -0.37 20.68
N ALA A 38 34.99 0.16 21.26
CA ALA A 38 36.07 -0.62 21.87
C ALA A 38 36.38 -0.16 23.30
N ASP A 39 35.70 0.86 23.80
CA ASP A 39 35.70 1.22 25.21
C ASP A 39 34.74 0.31 25.97
N ILE A 40 35.27 -0.74 26.61
CA ILE A 40 34.47 -1.66 27.44
C ILE A 40 34.61 -1.25 28.91
N PRO A 41 33.52 -0.82 29.58
CA PRO A 41 33.52 -0.55 31.01
C PRO A 41 33.96 -1.78 31.83
N ALA A 42 34.56 -1.55 33.00
CA ALA A 42 35.10 -2.65 33.81
C ALA A 42 34.05 -3.70 34.21
N TRP A 43 32.84 -3.28 34.54
CA TRP A 43 31.72 -4.19 34.87
C TRP A 43 31.33 -5.05 33.65
N ALA A 44 31.36 -4.48 32.45
CA ALA A 44 31.02 -5.16 31.21
C ALA A 44 32.11 -6.15 30.79
N ARG A 45 33.40 -5.82 31.03
CA ARG A 45 34.51 -6.77 30.83
C ARG A 45 34.35 -7.99 31.73
N GLU A 46 34.05 -7.77 33.01
CA GLU A 46 33.84 -8.86 33.95
C GLU A 46 32.66 -9.75 33.56
N PHE A 47 31.53 -9.13 33.18
CA PHE A 47 30.36 -9.86 32.75
C PHE A 47 30.60 -10.65 31.45
N GLN A 48 31.24 -10.04 30.44
CA GLN A 48 31.58 -10.74 29.19
C GLN A 48 32.54 -11.91 29.44
N ARG A 49 33.54 -11.73 30.31
CA ARG A 49 34.45 -12.80 30.73
C ARG A 49 33.71 -13.92 31.43
N GLN A 50 32.76 -13.60 32.30
CA GLN A 50 31.92 -14.59 32.96
C GLN A 50 31.02 -15.34 31.98
N MET A 51 30.39 -14.63 31.02
CA MET A 51 29.65 -15.26 29.93
C MET A 51 30.52 -16.25 29.15
N PHE A 52 31.79 -15.91 28.88
CA PHE A 52 32.72 -16.83 28.21
C PHE A 52 33.05 -18.04 29.08
N ASP A 53 33.45 -17.81 30.33
CA ASP A 53 33.86 -18.86 31.28
C ASP A 53 32.72 -19.87 31.55
N ASP A 54 31.47 -19.41 31.57
CA ASP A 54 30.27 -20.23 31.81
C ASP A 54 29.64 -20.81 30.51
N GLY A 55 30.24 -20.54 29.35
CA GLY A 55 29.83 -21.10 28.06
C GLY A 55 28.70 -20.37 27.34
N TRP A 56 28.30 -19.19 27.82
CA TRP A 56 27.15 -18.43 27.33
C TRP A 56 27.48 -17.34 26.32
N LEU A 57 28.72 -16.90 26.16
CA LEU A 57 29.06 -15.80 25.24
C LEU A 57 28.77 -16.16 23.77
N SER A 58 29.31 -17.30 23.35
CA SER A 58 29.19 -17.86 22.00
C SER A 58 28.74 -19.32 22.12
N PRO A 59 27.47 -19.61 22.47
CA PRO A 59 27.05 -20.95 22.87
C PRO A 59 27.15 -21.98 21.74
N THR A 60 27.17 -21.55 20.47
CA THR A 60 27.37 -22.44 19.31
C THR A 60 28.79 -22.95 19.14
N TYR A 61 29.77 -22.32 19.79
CA TYR A 61 31.15 -22.81 19.79
C TYR A 61 31.31 -24.05 20.67
N PRO A 62 32.37 -24.83 20.45
CA PRO A 62 32.65 -25.97 21.32
C PRO A 62 33.19 -25.50 22.68
N PRO A 63 33.13 -26.34 23.73
CA PRO A 63 33.57 -25.98 25.08
C PRO A 63 35.01 -25.47 25.17
N GLU A 64 35.91 -25.93 24.31
CA GLU A 64 37.32 -25.47 24.27
C GLU A 64 37.44 -23.98 23.88
N LEU A 65 36.41 -23.42 23.25
CA LEU A 65 36.30 -22.00 22.89
C LEU A 65 35.24 -21.26 23.71
N GLY A 66 34.91 -21.76 24.91
CA GLY A 66 33.95 -21.09 25.81
C GLY A 66 32.51 -21.15 25.31
N GLY A 67 32.14 -22.21 24.59
CA GLY A 67 30.77 -22.45 24.12
C GLY A 67 30.15 -23.72 24.67
N ARG A 68 29.01 -24.13 24.11
CA ARG A 68 28.15 -25.22 24.58
C ARG A 68 27.74 -26.22 23.50
N ASN A 69 28.29 -26.11 22.29
CA ASN A 69 27.81 -26.82 21.10
C ASN A 69 26.30 -26.63 20.85
N ALA A 70 25.79 -25.43 21.13
CA ALA A 70 24.39 -25.10 20.88
C ALA A 70 24.06 -25.22 19.40
N ASP A 71 22.92 -25.81 19.08
CA ASP A 71 22.39 -25.86 17.72
C ASP A 71 21.75 -24.52 17.32
N LEU A 72 21.23 -24.45 16.09
CA LEU A 72 20.63 -23.23 15.53
C LEU A 72 19.40 -22.75 16.32
N PHE A 73 18.60 -23.66 16.88
CA PHE A 73 17.40 -23.29 17.64
C PHE A 73 17.77 -22.79 19.04
N GLU A 74 18.74 -23.45 19.69
CA GLU A 74 19.32 -22.98 20.95
C GLU A 74 19.97 -21.60 20.78
N GLN A 75 20.67 -21.36 19.65
CA GLN A 75 21.21 -20.04 19.31
C GLN A 75 20.10 -18.98 19.12
N MET A 76 18.98 -19.34 18.49
CA MET A 76 17.84 -18.44 18.29
C MET A 76 17.25 -18.00 19.63
N VAL A 77 16.91 -18.96 20.48
CA VAL A 77 16.40 -18.71 21.84
C VAL A 77 17.38 -17.88 22.67
N TYR A 78 18.68 -18.15 22.54
CA TYR A 78 19.71 -17.34 23.19
C TYR A 78 19.62 -15.86 22.78
N LEU A 79 19.52 -15.58 21.48
CA LEU A 79 19.41 -14.20 20.98
C LEU A 79 18.08 -13.54 21.37
N GLU A 80 16.96 -14.29 21.36
CA GLU A 80 15.65 -13.83 21.83
C GLU A 80 15.69 -13.39 23.30
N GLU A 81 16.19 -14.24 24.20
CA GLU A 81 16.18 -13.94 25.64
C GLU A 81 17.14 -12.80 26.02
N LEU A 82 18.25 -12.64 25.30
CA LEU A 82 19.15 -11.49 25.47
C LEU A 82 18.48 -10.19 25.02
N GLY A 83 17.88 -10.17 23.83
CA GLY A 83 17.24 -8.96 23.32
C GLY A 83 15.99 -8.56 24.10
N ARG A 84 15.19 -9.53 24.59
CA ARG A 84 14.05 -9.27 25.49
C ARG A 84 14.45 -8.64 26.83
N ARG A 85 15.70 -8.86 27.27
CA ARG A 85 16.26 -8.31 28.51
C ARG A 85 17.17 -7.11 28.28
N HIS A 86 17.32 -6.65 27.04
CA HIS A 86 18.26 -5.58 26.69
C HIS A 86 19.68 -5.88 27.17
N VAL A 87 20.18 -7.07 26.84
CA VAL A 87 21.53 -7.51 27.20
C VAL A 87 22.37 -7.67 25.94
N THR A 88 23.38 -6.82 25.78
CA THR A 88 24.37 -7.00 24.72
C THR A 88 25.37 -8.09 25.09
N ARG A 89 25.80 -8.87 24.09
CA ARG A 89 26.85 -9.89 24.26
C ARG A 89 28.22 -9.28 24.55
N SER A 90 28.47 -8.12 23.98
CA SER A 90 29.74 -7.40 24.12
C SER A 90 29.56 -5.93 23.80
N PHE A 91 30.29 -5.10 24.53
CA PHE A 91 30.44 -3.68 24.23
C PHE A 91 31.49 -3.43 23.13
N ASN A 92 32.22 -4.47 22.70
CA ASN A 92 33.05 -4.47 21.50
C ASN A 92 32.49 -5.43 20.42
N PRO A 93 31.34 -5.09 19.81
CA PRO A 93 30.60 -6.00 18.94
C PRO A 93 31.38 -6.40 17.68
N GLN A 94 32.21 -5.51 17.10
CA GLN A 94 33.07 -5.86 15.96
C GLN A 94 34.18 -6.82 16.38
N GLY A 95 34.73 -6.66 17.59
CA GLY A 95 35.71 -7.58 18.13
C GLY A 95 35.15 -8.99 18.27
N LEU A 96 34.00 -9.13 18.95
CA LEU A 96 33.35 -10.43 19.17
C LEU A 96 32.76 -11.04 17.88
N GLY A 97 31.95 -10.26 17.17
CA GLY A 97 31.12 -10.75 16.06
C GLY A 97 31.86 -10.91 14.74
N ILE A 98 32.97 -10.20 14.56
CA ILE A 98 33.72 -10.18 13.30
C ILE A 98 35.14 -10.69 13.48
N VAL A 99 35.92 -10.02 14.34
CA VAL A 99 37.36 -10.25 14.39
C VAL A 99 37.65 -11.63 14.99
N SER A 100 37.16 -11.94 16.19
CA SER A 100 37.35 -13.27 16.77
C SER A 100 36.69 -14.36 15.94
N ALA A 101 35.49 -14.12 15.39
CA ALA A 101 34.80 -15.09 14.53
C ALA A 101 35.60 -15.42 13.25
N SER A 102 36.22 -14.41 12.64
CA SER A 102 37.09 -14.60 11.46
C SER A 102 38.34 -15.38 11.80
N ILE A 103 38.96 -15.13 12.95
CA ILE A 103 40.16 -15.84 13.40
C ILE A 103 39.81 -17.30 13.75
N VAL A 104 38.67 -17.55 14.42
CA VAL A 104 38.20 -18.92 14.68
C VAL A 104 37.92 -19.68 13.38
N SER A 105 37.39 -19.00 12.36
CA SER A 105 37.01 -19.65 11.09
C SER A 105 38.17 -19.86 10.12
N PHE A 106 39.18 -18.98 10.14
CA PHE A 106 40.20 -18.90 9.09
C PHE A 106 41.63 -18.83 9.62
N GLY A 107 41.81 -18.59 10.91
CA GLY A 107 43.11 -18.58 11.56
C GLY A 107 43.58 -19.98 11.95
N ASN A 108 44.79 -20.05 12.51
CA ASN A 108 45.35 -21.26 13.11
C ASN A 108 45.22 -21.25 14.64
N ASP A 109 45.54 -22.38 15.29
CA ASP A 109 45.41 -22.55 16.76
C ASP A 109 46.18 -21.47 17.54
N GLU A 110 47.39 -21.10 17.10
CA GLU A 110 48.19 -20.05 17.74
C GLU A 110 47.49 -18.69 17.66
N GLN A 111 46.88 -18.36 16.52
CA GLN A 111 46.12 -17.12 16.34
C GLN A 111 44.83 -17.12 17.16
N ILE A 112 44.16 -18.27 17.29
CA ILE A 112 42.96 -18.41 18.12
C ILE A 112 43.32 -18.14 19.60
N GLU A 113 44.37 -18.77 20.11
CA GLU A 113 44.84 -18.58 21.49
C GLU A 113 45.36 -17.17 21.74
N ARG A 114 46.11 -16.60 20.80
CA ARG A 114 46.75 -15.29 20.95
C ARG A 114 45.77 -14.12 20.80
N TRP A 115 44.76 -14.26 19.96
CA TRP A 115 43.88 -13.14 19.58
C TRP A 115 42.40 -13.41 19.86
N ALA A 116 41.84 -14.50 19.32
CA ALA A 116 40.40 -14.73 19.39
C ALA A 116 39.90 -14.94 20.82
N VAL A 117 40.57 -15.80 21.60
CA VAL A 117 40.18 -16.08 22.99
C VAL A 117 40.30 -14.83 23.88
N PRO A 118 41.40 -14.06 23.87
CA PRO A 118 41.47 -12.81 24.62
C PRO A 118 40.40 -11.78 24.25
N ILE A 119 40.03 -11.68 22.97
CA ILE A 119 38.94 -10.81 22.51
C ILE A 119 37.59 -11.30 23.07
N MET A 120 37.32 -12.60 23.00
CA MET A 120 36.09 -13.19 23.55
C MET A 120 36.00 -12.98 25.07
N ARG A 121 37.12 -13.05 25.80
CA ARG A 121 37.18 -12.79 27.25
C ARG A 121 37.19 -11.31 27.64
N ALA A 122 37.10 -10.38 26.68
CA ALA A 122 37.24 -8.93 26.88
C ALA A 122 38.60 -8.47 27.47
N GLU A 123 39.62 -9.33 27.38
CA GLU A 123 41.01 -9.05 27.78
C GLU A 123 41.75 -8.23 26.71
N LYS A 124 41.30 -8.36 25.46
CA LYS A 124 41.67 -7.50 24.34
C LYS A 124 40.42 -7.00 23.64
N THR A 125 40.55 -5.87 22.98
CA THR A 125 39.53 -5.24 22.14
C THR A 125 40.03 -5.16 20.72
N ALA A 126 39.12 -5.23 19.76
CA ALA A 126 39.48 -5.24 18.36
C ALA A 126 38.55 -4.37 17.51
N ALA A 127 39.12 -3.82 16.44
CA ALA A 127 38.38 -3.07 15.43
C ALA A 127 38.66 -3.60 14.01
N LEU A 128 37.79 -3.24 13.07
CA LEU A 128 37.79 -3.77 11.70
C LEU A 128 38.22 -2.69 10.70
N GLY A 129 39.37 -2.87 10.07
CA GLY A 129 39.93 -1.98 9.05
C GLY A 129 39.65 -2.45 7.63
N MET A 130 38.44 -2.23 7.12
CA MET A 130 38.04 -2.58 5.74
C MET A 130 38.07 -1.38 4.79
N SER A 131 37.17 -0.42 5.01
CA SER A 131 36.88 0.66 4.07
C SER A 131 38.01 1.68 3.96
N GLU A 132 38.15 2.25 2.76
CA GLU A 132 39.10 3.31 2.43
C GLU A 132 38.33 4.50 1.82
N PRO A 133 38.90 5.73 1.81
CA PRO A 133 38.26 6.87 1.15
C PRO A 133 37.86 6.61 -0.31
N GLY A 134 38.62 5.75 -1.02
CA GLY A 134 38.32 5.32 -2.39
C GLY A 134 37.66 3.94 -2.53
N ALA A 135 37.42 3.22 -1.43
CA ALA A 135 36.92 1.83 -1.45
C ALA A 135 35.93 1.57 -0.30
N GLY A 136 34.66 1.93 -0.52
CA GLY A 136 33.51 1.60 0.33
C GLY A 136 32.73 0.40 -0.20
N SER A 137 31.62 0.64 -0.92
CA SER A 137 30.81 -0.42 -1.53
C SER A 137 31.58 -1.27 -2.55
N ASP A 138 32.53 -0.69 -3.29
CA ASP A 138 33.50 -1.44 -4.12
C ASP A 138 34.77 -1.75 -3.31
N LEU A 139 34.60 -2.45 -2.19
CA LEU A 139 35.69 -2.81 -1.28
C LEU A 139 36.85 -3.53 -1.99
N ALA A 140 36.54 -4.30 -3.04
CA ALA A 140 37.54 -5.02 -3.81
C ALA A 140 38.57 -4.10 -4.49
N SER A 141 38.28 -2.80 -4.62
CA SER A 141 39.19 -1.79 -5.16
C SER A 141 40.11 -1.16 -4.09
N LEU A 142 40.17 -1.72 -2.89
CA LEU A 142 41.10 -1.28 -1.83
C LEU A 142 42.56 -1.23 -2.31
N THR A 143 43.31 -0.29 -1.75
CA THR A 143 44.66 0.12 -2.16
C THR A 143 45.68 0.13 -1.03
N THR A 144 45.26 0.05 0.24
CA THR A 144 46.18 -0.18 1.37
C THR A 144 46.99 -1.42 1.07
N ARG A 145 48.31 -1.30 0.97
CA ARG A 145 49.19 -2.36 0.49
C ARG A 145 49.97 -2.99 1.62
N ALA A 146 50.26 -4.27 1.50
CA ALA A 146 51.19 -5.00 2.34
C ALA A 146 52.21 -5.70 1.45
N VAL A 147 53.48 -5.31 1.56
CA VAL A 147 54.58 -5.92 0.79
C VAL A 147 55.35 -6.84 1.71
N ALA A 148 55.50 -8.11 1.33
CA ALA A 148 56.31 -9.05 2.10
C ALA A 148 57.79 -8.64 2.09
N ASP A 149 58.40 -8.56 3.26
CA ASP A 149 59.82 -8.32 3.48
C ASP A 149 60.34 -9.24 4.59
N GLY A 150 60.94 -10.37 4.18
CA GLY A 150 61.43 -11.38 5.10
C GLY A 150 60.31 -12.04 5.92
N ASP A 151 60.39 -11.92 7.24
CA ASP A 151 59.42 -12.46 8.19
C ASP A 151 58.31 -11.46 8.56
N HIS A 152 58.24 -10.30 7.88
CA HIS A 152 57.23 -9.26 8.11
C HIS A 152 56.58 -8.81 6.79
N PHE A 153 55.47 -8.09 6.91
CA PHE A 153 54.87 -7.25 5.88
C PHE A 153 55.12 -5.78 6.20
N VAL A 154 55.49 -4.99 5.21
CA VAL A 154 55.49 -3.53 5.30
C VAL A 154 54.14 -3.00 4.80
N VAL A 155 53.34 -2.47 5.71
CA VAL A 155 51.96 -2.02 5.43
C VAL A 155 51.93 -0.50 5.27
N ASN A 156 51.30 -0.06 4.17
CA ASN A 156 51.17 1.35 3.82
C ASN A 156 49.76 1.64 3.28
N GLY A 157 49.10 2.66 3.82
CA GLY A 157 47.80 3.10 3.31
C GLY A 157 46.93 3.76 4.38
N GLN A 158 45.62 3.72 4.15
CA GLN A 158 44.64 4.37 5.02
C GLN A 158 43.33 3.58 5.04
N LYS A 159 42.77 3.42 6.23
CA LYS A 159 41.39 3.01 6.47
C LYS A 159 40.56 4.17 7.02
N VAL A 160 39.24 4.11 6.84
CA VAL A 160 38.28 5.09 7.34
C VAL A 160 37.00 4.38 7.78
N TRP A 161 36.24 5.01 8.68
CA TRP A 161 35.07 4.44 9.35
C TRP A 161 35.40 3.27 10.29
N THR A 162 36.65 3.17 10.74
CA THR A 162 37.09 2.10 11.64
C THR A 162 36.57 2.37 13.05
N SER A 163 35.37 1.89 13.37
CA SER A 163 34.73 2.06 14.69
C SER A 163 35.61 1.56 15.84
N GLY A 164 35.73 2.34 16.91
CA GLY A 164 36.47 2.02 18.13
C GLY A 164 38.00 1.93 17.98
N ALA A 165 38.59 2.25 16.82
CA ALA A 165 40.02 1.98 16.59
C ALA A 165 40.96 2.64 17.61
N HIS A 166 40.65 3.85 18.09
CA HIS A 166 41.46 4.57 19.08
C HIS A 166 41.52 3.90 20.46
N ASP A 167 40.51 3.09 20.80
CA ASP A 167 40.49 2.30 22.05
C ASP A 167 40.82 0.83 21.82
N ALA A 168 40.80 0.36 20.57
CA ALA A 168 41.12 -1.03 20.23
C ALA A 168 42.59 -1.40 20.49
N ASP A 169 42.83 -2.63 20.93
CA ASP A 169 44.18 -3.20 21.06
C ASP A 169 44.73 -3.70 19.72
N VAL A 170 43.86 -4.25 18.87
CA VAL A 170 44.23 -4.81 17.56
C VAL A 170 43.24 -4.46 16.45
N LEU A 171 43.71 -4.50 15.21
CA LEU A 171 42.92 -4.29 14.01
C LEU A 171 42.97 -5.52 13.11
N LEU A 172 41.82 -5.99 12.62
CA LEU A 172 41.76 -6.87 11.45
C LEU A 172 41.71 -6.01 10.20
N VAL A 173 42.80 -5.98 9.43
CA VAL A 173 42.97 -5.07 8.28
C VAL A 173 43.02 -5.85 6.97
N PHE A 174 42.20 -5.44 6.00
CA PHE A 174 42.25 -5.99 4.64
C PHE A 174 43.17 -5.16 3.75
N VAL A 175 44.13 -5.83 3.12
CA VAL A 175 45.25 -5.20 2.40
C VAL A 175 45.46 -5.82 1.03
N ARG A 176 45.97 -5.03 0.08
CA ARG A 176 46.45 -5.46 -1.23
C ARG A 176 47.83 -6.07 -1.08
N THR A 177 47.95 -7.37 -1.34
CA THR A 177 49.23 -8.10 -1.37
C THR A 177 49.69 -8.45 -2.78
N ASP A 178 48.76 -8.46 -3.75
CA ASP A 178 49.07 -8.60 -5.18
C ASP A 178 48.28 -7.55 -6.00
N PRO A 179 48.93 -6.47 -6.47
CA PRO A 179 48.30 -5.42 -7.28
C PRO A 179 48.02 -5.82 -8.73
N ASP A 180 48.64 -6.89 -9.23
CA ASP A 180 48.51 -7.34 -10.63
C ASP A 180 47.45 -8.45 -10.78
N ALA A 181 47.06 -9.10 -9.67
CA ALA A 181 45.97 -10.05 -9.64
C ALA A 181 44.60 -9.38 -9.89
N PRO A 182 43.59 -10.12 -10.38
CA PRO A 182 42.20 -9.66 -10.39
C PRO A 182 41.79 -9.13 -9.01
N LYS A 183 40.99 -8.06 -8.96
CA LYS A 183 40.74 -7.31 -7.72
C LYS A 183 40.34 -8.15 -6.49
N HIS A 184 39.57 -9.21 -6.68
CA HIS A 184 39.12 -10.12 -5.62
C HIS A 184 40.16 -11.21 -5.22
N LYS A 185 41.26 -11.35 -5.96
CA LYS A 185 42.27 -12.40 -5.80
C LYS A 185 43.64 -11.87 -5.37
N GLY A 186 43.73 -10.60 -4.97
CA GLY A 186 44.99 -9.97 -4.53
C GLY A 186 44.88 -9.34 -3.14
N ILE A 187 43.86 -9.69 -2.37
CA ILE A 187 43.58 -9.12 -1.04
C ILE A 187 43.99 -10.15 0.01
N SER A 188 44.59 -9.72 1.12
CA SER A 188 44.90 -10.53 2.31
C SER A 188 44.33 -9.88 3.57
N ALA A 189 44.23 -10.64 4.66
CA ALA A 189 43.79 -10.13 5.97
C ALA A 189 44.93 -10.24 6.98
N LEU A 190 45.24 -9.15 7.69
CA LEU A 190 46.30 -9.08 8.69
C LEU A 190 45.74 -8.64 10.05
N ILE A 191 46.26 -9.20 11.14
CA ILE A 191 46.11 -8.64 12.49
C ILE A 191 47.22 -7.63 12.74
N VAL A 192 46.87 -6.40 13.12
CA VAL A 192 47.82 -5.31 13.40
C VAL A 192 47.57 -4.78 14.81
N GLU A 193 48.59 -4.80 15.68
CA GLU A 193 48.48 -4.19 17.02
C GLU A 193 48.48 -2.66 16.87
N THR A 194 47.58 -1.97 17.57
CA THR A 194 47.35 -0.53 17.37
C THR A 194 48.45 0.36 17.91
N ASP A 195 49.36 -0.18 18.72
CA ASP A 195 50.57 0.47 19.22
C ASP A 195 51.82 0.23 18.34
N THR A 196 51.68 -0.53 17.25
CA THR A 196 52.78 -0.76 16.30
C THR A 196 53.26 0.58 15.72
N PRO A 197 54.58 0.88 15.74
CA PRO A 197 55.10 2.11 15.15
C PRO A 197 54.65 2.31 13.70
N GLY A 198 54.19 3.52 13.38
CA GLY A 198 53.66 3.87 12.05
C GLY A 198 52.12 3.77 11.93
N VAL A 199 51.43 3.21 12.94
CA VAL A 199 49.96 3.25 13.03
C VAL A 199 49.52 4.57 13.67
N ASP A 200 48.78 5.39 12.95
CA ASP A 200 48.19 6.64 13.44
C ASP A 200 46.66 6.56 13.38
N ARG A 201 46.01 6.71 14.55
CA ARG A 201 44.56 6.57 14.72
C ARG A 201 43.97 7.94 15.03
N ARG A 202 43.12 8.42 14.13
CA ARG A 202 42.51 9.75 14.22
C ARG A 202 41.01 9.61 14.40
N PRO A 203 40.52 9.65 15.66
CA PRO A 203 39.09 9.63 15.92
C PRO A 203 38.41 10.90 15.42
N PHE A 204 37.16 10.79 14.97
CA PHE A 204 36.34 11.91 14.54
C PHE A 204 34.85 11.72 14.86
N PRO A 205 34.08 12.80 15.07
CA PRO A 205 32.68 12.71 15.46
C PRO A 205 31.75 12.36 14.29
N ASP A 206 30.62 11.73 14.61
CA ASP A 206 29.53 11.44 13.67
C ASP A 206 28.38 12.46 13.74
N LEU A 207 27.27 12.15 13.04
CA LEU A 207 26.10 13.04 12.94
C LEU A 207 25.35 13.19 14.27
N GLY A 208 25.53 12.27 15.22
CA GLY A 208 24.90 12.33 16.54
C GLY A 208 25.40 13.49 17.40
N GLY A 209 26.62 13.97 17.17
CA GLY A 209 27.14 15.16 17.82
C GLY A 209 28.66 15.22 17.93
N PRO A 210 29.23 16.36 18.39
CA PRO A 210 30.67 16.55 18.48
C PRO A 210 31.35 15.61 19.50
N ASP A 211 30.61 15.09 20.47
CA ASP A 211 31.12 14.18 21.50
C ASP A 211 30.89 12.69 21.15
N HIS A 212 30.24 12.40 20.02
CA HIS A 212 30.03 11.04 19.51
C HIS A 212 31.21 10.58 18.66
N ILE A 213 32.25 10.09 19.34
CA ILE A 213 33.54 9.80 18.73
C ILE A 213 33.76 8.27 18.69
N ASP A 214 33.16 7.60 17.72
CA ASP A 214 33.40 6.16 17.48
C ASP A 214 34.26 5.91 16.24
N PHE A 215 34.07 6.69 15.16
CA PHE A 215 34.77 6.47 13.89
C PHE A 215 36.20 7.01 13.90
N ASN A 216 37.06 6.35 13.12
CA ASN A 216 38.47 6.72 12.99
C ASN A 216 38.91 6.69 11.52
N GLU A 217 39.81 7.61 11.17
CA GLU A 217 40.80 7.37 10.12
C GLU A 217 41.98 6.63 10.74
N VAL A 218 42.50 5.61 10.06
CA VAL A 218 43.67 4.86 10.50
C VAL A 218 44.70 4.86 9.38
N PHE A 219 45.86 5.48 9.63
CA PHE A 219 46.96 5.54 8.69
C PHE A 219 48.02 4.49 9.04
N PHE A 220 48.59 3.90 8.00
CA PHE A 220 49.72 2.98 8.09
C PHE A 220 50.87 3.59 7.28
N ASP A 221 51.96 3.94 7.95
CA ASP A 221 53.18 4.48 7.34
C ASP A 221 54.36 3.56 7.70
N ASP A 222 54.81 2.76 6.73
CA ASP A 222 55.86 1.74 6.89
C ASP A 222 55.69 0.83 8.12
N VAL A 223 54.45 0.44 8.42
CA VAL A 223 54.11 -0.41 9.57
C VAL A 223 54.63 -1.82 9.34
N LEU A 224 55.47 -2.31 10.26
CA LEU A 224 56.02 -3.66 10.21
C LEU A 224 55.10 -4.64 10.93
N VAL A 225 54.43 -5.50 10.18
CA VAL A 225 53.50 -6.51 10.70
C VAL A 225 54.12 -7.91 10.54
N PRO A 226 54.28 -8.71 11.59
CA PRO A 226 54.83 -10.07 11.46
C PRO A 226 54.03 -10.91 10.45
N SER A 227 54.71 -11.70 9.62
CA SER A 227 54.05 -12.56 8.63
C SER A 227 53.15 -13.63 9.26
N SER A 228 53.40 -13.99 10.52
CA SER A 228 52.52 -14.86 11.33
C SER A 228 51.17 -14.23 11.69
N ASN A 229 51.01 -12.91 11.52
CA ASN A 229 49.72 -12.22 11.69
C ASN A 229 48.84 -12.27 10.44
N LEU A 230 49.27 -12.93 9.36
CA LEU A 230 48.43 -13.24 8.21
C LEU A 230 47.34 -14.25 8.61
N VAL A 231 46.08 -13.84 8.51
CA VAL A 231 44.94 -14.72 8.76
C VAL A 231 44.56 -15.42 7.45
N GLY A 232 44.49 -16.75 7.49
CA GLY A 232 44.29 -17.57 6.29
C GLY A 232 45.47 -17.53 5.31
N ASP A 233 45.18 -17.81 4.04
CA ASP A 233 46.21 -17.87 2.99
C ASP A 233 46.47 -16.49 2.36
N LEU A 234 47.71 -16.30 1.88
CA LEU A 234 48.11 -15.11 1.12
C LEU A 234 47.21 -14.96 -0.11
N ASN A 235 46.71 -13.74 -0.34
CA ASN A 235 45.79 -13.36 -1.42
C ASN A 235 44.36 -13.92 -1.33
N ASP A 236 44.00 -14.59 -0.22
CA ASP A 236 42.66 -15.18 0.01
C ASP A 236 41.75 -14.33 0.94
N GLY A 237 42.12 -13.07 1.17
CA GLY A 237 41.37 -12.14 2.02
C GLY A 237 39.95 -11.85 1.55
N TRP A 238 39.61 -12.03 0.27
CA TRP A 238 38.23 -11.84 -0.20
C TRP A 238 37.27 -12.90 0.33
N ARG A 239 37.72 -14.15 0.48
CA ARG A 239 36.92 -15.21 1.10
C ARG A 239 36.69 -14.92 2.59
N ILE A 240 37.73 -14.47 3.29
CA ILE A 240 37.67 -14.06 4.70
C ILE A 240 36.70 -12.89 4.87
N CYS A 241 36.81 -11.87 4.02
CA CYS A 241 35.90 -10.71 4.04
C CYS A 241 34.43 -11.11 3.87
N ASN A 242 34.12 -11.99 2.92
CA ASN A 242 32.75 -12.45 2.71
C ASN A 242 32.27 -13.35 3.85
N GLY A 243 33.15 -14.21 4.40
CA GLY A 243 32.86 -15.05 5.55
C GLY A 243 32.59 -14.24 6.82
N ALA A 244 33.41 -13.23 7.10
CA ALA A 244 33.23 -12.28 8.19
C ALA A 244 31.85 -11.60 8.12
N LEU A 245 31.51 -11.04 6.96
CA LEU A 245 30.23 -10.38 6.73
C LEU A 245 29.03 -11.36 6.73
N ALA A 246 29.24 -12.63 6.36
CA ALA A 246 28.18 -13.65 6.40
C ALA A 246 27.85 -14.08 7.83
N HIS A 247 28.85 -14.21 8.71
CA HIS A 247 28.66 -14.52 10.14
C HIS A 247 27.89 -13.42 10.85
N GLU A 248 28.18 -12.15 10.53
CA GLU A 248 27.38 -11.03 11.06
C GLU A 248 25.92 -11.19 10.67
N ARG A 249 25.62 -11.52 9.40
CA ARG A 249 24.27 -11.48 8.83
C ARG A 249 23.37 -12.70 9.07
N ALA A 250 23.89 -13.84 9.52
CA ALA A 250 23.10 -15.08 9.57
C ALA A 250 21.86 -14.98 10.46
N MET A 251 21.96 -14.28 11.60
CA MET A 251 20.90 -14.12 12.61
C MET A 251 20.58 -12.66 12.94
N LEU A 252 21.04 -11.68 12.13
CA LEU A 252 20.73 -10.26 12.40
C LEU A 252 19.25 -9.97 12.45
N TRP A 253 18.43 -10.73 11.73
CA TRP A 253 16.99 -10.55 11.74
C TRP A 253 16.38 -10.73 13.15
N VAL A 254 16.97 -11.59 14.00
CA VAL A 254 16.53 -11.74 15.40
C VAL A 254 16.80 -10.45 16.16
N MET A 255 17.98 -9.85 15.95
CA MET A 255 18.34 -8.57 16.55
C MET A 255 17.47 -7.42 16.03
N TRP A 256 17.22 -7.36 14.71
CA TRP A 256 16.37 -6.32 14.12
C TRP A 256 14.92 -6.40 14.60
N SER A 257 14.32 -7.59 14.59
CA SER A 257 12.93 -7.76 15.06
C SER A 257 12.81 -7.44 16.55
N GLN A 258 13.75 -7.89 17.38
CA GLN A 258 13.70 -7.60 18.81
C GLN A 258 13.97 -6.12 19.10
N SER A 259 14.92 -5.49 18.40
CA SER A 259 15.18 -4.06 18.56
C SER A 259 14.00 -3.21 18.09
N LEU A 260 13.28 -3.64 17.05
CA LEU A 260 12.06 -2.97 16.60
C LEU A 260 10.92 -3.11 17.63
N ASP A 261 10.74 -4.29 18.24
CA ASP A 261 9.79 -4.49 19.34
C ASP A 261 10.12 -3.60 20.55
N ASN A 262 11.39 -3.55 20.94
CA ASN A 262 11.86 -2.68 22.02
C ASN A 262 11.57 -1.21 21.71
N MET A 263 11.82 -0.75 20.47
CA MET A 263 11.47 0.60 20.05
C MET A 263 9.96 0.85 20.03
N LEU A 264 9.14 -0.16 19.72
CA LEU A 264 7.68 -0.06 19.78
C LEU A 264 7.19 0.10 21.22
N ASP A 265 7.73 -0.68 22.15
CA ASP A 265 7.41 -0.55 23.58
C ASP A 265 7.77 0.85 24.10
N ASP A 266 8.95 1.35 23.73
CA ASP A 266 9.40 2.70 24.04
C ASP A 266 8.48 3.77 23.43
N ALA A 267 8.09 3.60 22.15
CA ALA A 267 7.18 4.51 21.46
C ALA A 267 5.81 4.57 22.14
N LEU A 268 5.24 3.41 22.49
CA LEU A 268 3.96 3.32 23.19
C LEU A 268 4.04 3.95 24.59
N ALA A 269 5.14 3.74 25.31
CA ALA A 269 5.36 4.35 26.62
C ALA A 269 5.46 5.88 26.54
N GLU A 270 6.20 6.40 25.55
CA GLU A 270 6.39 7.84 25.36
C GLU A 270 5.11 8.54 24.86
N LEU A 271 4.36 7.90 23.97
CA LEU A 271 3.08 8.42 23.48
C LEU A 271 1.98 8.36 24.54
N HIS A 272 2.09 7.47 25.54
CA HIS A 272 1.03 7.27 26.53
C HIS A 272 0.66 8.57 27.27
N GLY A 273 -0.62 8.94 27.18
CA GLY A 273 -1.15 10.17 27.80
C GLY A 273 -0.95 11.44 26.97
N THR A 274 -0.32 11.34 25.80
CA THR A 274 -0.26 12.43 24.81
C THR A 274 -1.50 12.43 23.90
N PRO A 275 -1.81 13.54 23.21
CA PRO A 275 -2.89 13.57 22.21
C PRO A 275 -2.69 12.58 21.04
N HIS A 276 -1.45 12.16 20.78
CA HIS A 276 -1.09 11.25 19.69
C HIS A 276 -1.31 9.77 20.03
N ALA A 277 -1.52 9.42 21.31
CA ALA A 277 -1.79 8.04 21.73
C ALA A 277 -3.04 7.43 21.09
N ASP A 278 -4.03 8.29 20.78
CA ASP A 278 -5.32 7.90 20.20
C ASP A 278 -5.47 8.44 18.75
N ASP A 279 -4.39 8.89 18.10
CA ASP A 279 -4.43 9.42 16.73
C ASP A 279 -4.43 8.28 15.71
N ASP A 280 -5.46 8.19 14.87
CA ASP A 280 -5.63 7.11 13.89
C ASP A 280 -4.45 6.98 12.91
N VAL A 281 -3.81 8.09 12.52
CA VAL A 281 -2.67 8.06 11.57
C VAL A 281 -1.43 7.52 12.27
N VAL A 282 -1.20 7.90 13.53
CA VAL A 282 -0.09 7.38 14.34
C VAL A 282 -0.30 5.89 14.62
N LEU A 283 -1.52 5.50 15.00
CA LEU A 283 -1.87 4.11 15.27
C LEU A 283 -1.73 3.22 14.03
N ASP A 284 -2.09 3.70 12.83
CA ASP A 284 -1.87 2.98 11.57
C ASP A 284 -0.38 2.73 11.31
N GLN A 285 0.46 3.74 11.51
CA GLN A 285 1.91 3.61 11.31
C GLN A 285 2.57 2.71 12.37
N LEU A 286 2.15 2.78 13.64
CA LEU A 286 2.58 1.82 14.67
C LEU A 286 2.14 0.40 14.33
N GLY A 287 0.91 0.24 13.82
CA GLY A 287 0.40 -1.04 13.31
C GLY A 287 1.28 -1.60 12.18
N ARG A 288 1.79 -0.74 11.29
CA ARG A 288 2.76 -1.14 10.26
C ARG A 288 4.07 -1.64 10.86
N SER A 289 4.64 -0.94 11.83
CA SER A 289 5.86 -1.38 12.50
C SER A 289 5.69 -2.72 13.24
N ILE A 290 4.51 -2.98 13.85
CA ILE A 290 4.17 -4.29 14.42
C ILE A 290 4.16 -5.37 13.34
N MET A 291 3.50 -5.10 12.19
CA MET A 291 3.50 -6.02 11.05
C MET A 291 4.91 -6.28 10.52
N ASP A 292 5.76 -5.26 10.44
CA ASP A 292 7.14 -5.40 9.97
C ASP A 292 7.97 -6.27 10.93
N SER A 293 7.83 -6.08 12.25
CA SER A 293 8.47 -6.96 13.24
C SER A 293 8.04 -8.43 13.08
N HIS A 294 6.73 -8.67 12.98
CA HIS A 294 6.19 -10.02 12.74
C HIS A 294 6.71 -10.61 11.43
N ALA A 295 6.71 -9.84 10.35
CA ALA A 295 7.19 -10.31 9.06
C ALA A 295 8.69 -10.61 9.07
N ILE A 296 9.52 -9.78 9.72
CA ILE A 296 10.96 -10.04 9.88
C ILE A 296 11.19 -11.37 10.62
N ARG A 297 10.47 -11.61 11.73
CA ARG A 297 10.56 -12.87 12.48
C ARG A 297 10.19 -14.08 11.64
N LEU A 298 9.04 -13.98 10.99
CA LEU A 298 8.55 -15.01 10.12
C LEU A 298 9.62 -15.29 9.05
N LEU A 299 9.98 -14.29 8.23
CA LEU A 299 10.94 -14.46 7.12
C LEU A 299 12.30 -14.99 7.61
N GLY A 300 12.70 -14.64 8.83
CA GLY A 300 13.87 -15.19 9.52
C GLY A 300 13.75 -16.68 9.82
N HIS A 301 12.63 -17.14 10.37
CA HIS A 301 12.36 -18.57 10.58
C HIS A 301 12.37 -19.34 9.26
N ARG A 302 11.82 -18.75 8.18
CA ARG A 302 11.89 -19.32 6.83
C ARG A 302 13.34 -19.44 6.33
N GLN A 303 14.13 -18.39 6.52
CA GLN A 303 15.56 -18.41 6.17
C GLN A 303 16.29 -19.56 6.89
N LEU A 304 16.03 -19.74 8.19
CA LEU A 304 16.64 -20.79 8.99
C LEU A 304 16.25 -22.20 8.54
N ALA A 305 14.97 -22.42 8.25
CA ALA A 305 14.49 -23.71 7.77
C ALA A 305 15.20 -24.12 6.46
N LYS A 306 15.35 -23.16 5.52
CA LYS A 306 16.12 -23.36 4.27
C LYS A 306 17.58 -23.70 4.53
N GLN A 307 18.21 -23.02 5.48
CA GLN A 307 19.61 -23.28 5.84
C GLN A 307 19.80 -24.68 6.45
N GLN A 308 18.85 -25.17 7.24
CA GLN A 308 18.89 -26.54 7.77
C GLN A 308 18.84 -27.61 6.67
N ARG A 309 18.19 -27.32 5.55
CA ARG A 309 18.18 -28.17 4.34
C ARG A 309 19.40 -27.98 3.44
N GLY A 310 20.33 -27.09 3.79
CA GLY A 310 21.53 -26.80 3.01
C GLY A 310 21.30 -25.85 1.82
N LEU A 311 20.17 -25.14 1.78
CA LEU A 311 19.85 -24.16 0.74
C LEU A 311 20.46 -22.79 1.06
N VAL A 312 20.69 -21.96 0.02
CA VAL A 312 21.20 -20.58 0.17
C VAL A 312 20.03 -19.59 0.04
N PRO A 313 19.53 -19.01 1.15
CA PRO A 313 18.32 -18.21 1.12
C PRO A 313 18.53 -16.82 0.51
N ALA A 314 17.55 -16.37 -0.28
CA ALA A 314 17.46 -15.01 -0.79
C ALA A 314 17.10 -13.99 0.32
N GLU A 315 16.40 -14.49 1.33
CA GLU A 315 15.78 -13.77 2.45
C GLU A 315 16.79 -12.97 3.27
N GLN A 316 18.06 -13.37 3.33
CA GLN A 316 19.07 -12.67 4.13
C GLN A 316 19.21 -11.18 3.73
N SER A 317 19.19 -10.87 2.43
CA SER A 317 19.25 -9.49 1.94
C SER A 317 17.94 -8.73 2.17
N ILE A 318 16.80 -9.42 2.07
CA ILE A 318 15.46 -8.86 2.31
C ILE A 318 15.32 -8.47 3.79
N LEU A 319 15.72 -9.36 4.70
CA LEU A 319 15.68 -9.14 6.14
C LEU A 319 16.55 -7.98 6.57
N LYS A 320 17.74 -7.80 5.96
CA LYS A 320 18.57 -6.62 6.21
C LYS A 320 17.87 -5.34 5.76
N LEU A 321 17.30 -5.33 4.56
CA LEU A 321 16.57 -4.17 4.03
C LEU A 321 15.40 -3.81 4.95
N MET A 322 14.49 -4.76 5.15
CA MET A 322 13.29 -4.58 5.97
C MET A 322 13.63 -4.17 7.40
N GLY A 323 14.59 -4.84 8.04
CA GLY A 323 15.01 -4.52 9.41
C GLY A 323 15.54 -3.10 9.55
N SER A 324 16.45 -2.67 8.67
CA SER A 324 17.02 -1.32 8.75
C SER A 324 16.01 -0.22 8.39
N GLU A 325 15.14 -0.46 7.40
CA GLU A 325 14.17 0.55 6.94
C GLU A 325 12.99 0.68 7.92
N ALA A 326 12.50 -0.43 8.50
CA ALA A 326 11.42 -0.39 9.50
C ALA A 326 11.80 0.38 10.78
N GLN A 327 13.05 0.26 11.24
CA GLN A 327 13.53 1.05 12.36
C GLN A 327 13.63 2.54 12.03
N GLN A 328 14.11 2.87 10.83
CA GLN A 328 14.18 4.24 10.35
C GLN A 328 12.79 4.87 10.26
N ASP A 329 11.80 4.13 9.74
CA ASP A 329 10.41 4.57 9.64
C ASP A 329 9.78 4.80 11.02
N LEU A 330 9.98 3.90 11.99
CA LEU A 330 9.47 4.08 13.36
C LEU A 330 10.13 5.27 14.07
N ALA A 331 11.44 5.43 13.94
CA ALA A 331 12.15 6.57 14.52
C ALA A 331 11.69 7.90 13.89
N ALA A 332 11.42 7.92 12.58
CA ALA A 332 10.87 9.07 11.89
C ALA A 332 9.45 9.40 12.39
N LEU A 333 8.57 8.40 12.53
CA LEU A 333 7.23 8.58 13.09
C LEU A 333 7.29 9.21 14.48
N MET A 334 8.18 8.74 15.34
CA MET A 334 8.30 9.27 16.70
C MET A 334 8.86 10.69 16.72
N LEU A 335 9.82 11.02 15.85
CA LEU A 335 10.27 12.40 15.67
C LEU A 335 9.13 13.33 15.24
N GLU A 336 8.32 12.91 14.27
CA GLU A 336 7.18 13.67 13.78
C GLU A 336 6.09 13.82 14.84
N SER A 337 5.79 12.74 15.58
CA SER A 337 4.72 12.71 16.60
C SER A 337 5.07 13.52 17.84
N LEU A 338 6.33 13.50 18.30
CA LEU A 338 6.79 14.25 19.47
C LEU A 338 7.19 15.69 19.14
N GLY A 339 7.38 15.99 17.84
CA GLY A 339 7.73 17.32 17.35
C GLY A 339 9.01 17.87 17.98
N ALA A 340 8.98 19.13 18.42
CA ALA A 340 10.17 19.80 18.96
C ALA A 340 10.75 19.12 20.22
N SER A 341 9.93 18.39 20.99
CA SER A 341 10.41 17.68 22.19
C SER A 341 11.33 16.51 21.85
N ALA A 342 11.16 15.92 20.67
CA ALA A 342 11.97 14.80 20.17
C ALA A 342 13.42 15.20 19.86
N LEU A 343 13.68 16.50 19.71
CA LEU A 343 14.98 17.07 19.36
C LEU A 343 15.87 17.38 20.58
N ASP A 344 15.34 17.25 21.80
CA ASP A 344 16.09 17.52 23.01
C ASP A 344 16.99 16.34 23.36
N GLN A 345 18.23 16.39 22.89
CA GLN A 345 19.29 15.41 23.19
C GLN A 345 19.81 15.49 24.64
N THR A 346 19.36 16.49 25.42
CA THR A 346 19.76 16.64 26.84
C THR A 346 18.83 15.90 27.79
N VAL A 347 17.69 15.41 27.29
CA VAL A 347 16.79 14.56 28.08
C VAL A 347 17.50 13.24 28.36
N ASP A 348 17.76 13.01 29.64
CA ASP A 348 18.09 11.69 30.13
C ASP A 348 16.81 10.84 30.02
N SER A 349 16.60 10.25 28.85
CA SER A 349 15.35 9.54 28.57
C SER A 349 15.20 8.38 29.54
N THR A 350 13.95 8.03 29.82
CA THR A 350 13.62 6.83 30.60
C THR A 350 13.99 5.53 29.88
N LEU A 351 14.51 5.63 28.64
CA LEU A 351 14.76 4.54 27.71
C LEU A 351 16.21 4.04 27.74
N ARG A 352 16.98 4.38 28.79
CA ARG A 352 18.32 3.83 28.98
C ARG A 352 18.24 2.41 29.53
N PHE A 353 18.85 1.47 28.82
CA PHE A 353 18.94 0.09 29.29
C PHE A 353 20.31 -0.15 29.93
N PRO A 354 20.38 -0.69 31.16
CA PRO A 354 21.65 -0.86 31.88
C PRO A 354 22.69 -1.70 31.12
N TYR A 355 22.25 -2.74 30.43
CA TYR A 355 23.14 -3.73 29.81
C TYR A 355 23.23 -3.63 28.29
N GLU A 356 22.76 -2.52 27.70
CA GLU A 356 22.98 -2.19 26.30
C GLU A 356 24.06 -1.12 26.15
N THR A 357 24.65 -1.08 24.95
CA THR A 357 25.69 -0.10 24.66
C THR A 357 25.13 1.32 24.62
N ASP A 358 23.83 1.48 24.32
CA ASP A 358 23.05 2.70 24.04
C ASP A 358 23.70 3.74 23.11
N ARG A 359 25.03 3.76 22.93
CA ARG A 359 25.87 4.65 22.11
C ARG A 359 25.36 6.09 22.06
N GLY A 360 24.85 6.61 23.18
CA GLY A 360 24.24 7.93 23.26
C GLY A 360 22.92 8.11 22.48
N ALA A 361 22.34 7.05 21.89
CA ALA A 361 21.00 6.98 21.29
C ALA A 361 19.87 7.00 22.34
N VAL A 362 19.95 7.97 23.24
CA VAL A 362 19.06 8.11 24.40
C VAL A 362 17.78 8.85 23.98
N SER A 363 17.90 9.84 23.08
CA SER A 363 16.76 10.58 22.53
C SER A 363 16.22 9.95 21.23
N TRP A 364 14.96 10.26 20.87
CA TRP A 364 14.41 9.87 19.57
C TRP A 364 15.16 10.51 18.39
N SER A 365 15.72 11.71 18.55
CA SER A 365 16.63 12.29 17.56
C SER A 365 17.89 11.46 17.35
N ASP A 366 18.56 11.04 18.42
CA ASP A 366 19.80 10.26 18.30
C ASP A 366 19.51 8.89 17.68
N ARG A 367 18.41 8.25 18.09
CA ARG A 367 17.95 6.99 17.49
C ARG A 367 17.73 7.15 15.98
N TYR A 368 16.96 8.15 15.55
CA TYR A 368 16.73 8.39 14.13
C TYR A 368 18.02 8.64 13.36
N LEU A 369 18.92 9.49 13.87
CA LEU A 369 20.21 9.75 13.23
C LEU A 369 21.07 8.49 13.13
N PHE A 370 20.97 7.58 14.10
CA PHE A 370 21.71 6.32 14.09
C PHE A 370 21.16 5.29 13.08
N THR A 371 19.85 5.34 12.74
CA THR A 371 19.25 4.41 11.76
C THR A 371 19.88 4.49 10.37
N PHE A 372 20.43 5.65 9.98
CA PHE A 372 21.17 5.80 8.71
C PHE A 372 22.40 4.89 8.65
N ALA A 373 23.05 4.60 9.79
CA ALA A 373 24.15 3.64 9.82
C ALA A 373 23.65 2.22 9.46
N GLY A 374 22.42 1.85 9.86
CA GLY A 374 21.81 0.57 9.53
C GLY A 374 21.55 0.38 8.04
N THR A 375 21.18 1.45 7.31
CA THR A 375 20.95 1.38 5.86
C THR A 375 22.25 1.39 5.05
N ILE A 376 23.37 1.89 5.61
CA ILE A 376 24.67 1.99 4.93
C ILE A 376 25.63 0.83 5.28
N SER A 377 25.83 0.55 6.56
CA SER A 377 26.82 -0.42 7.05
C SER A 377 26.39 -1.88 6.80
N GLY A 378 27.35 -2.82 6.84
CA GLY A 378 27.10 -4.24 6.58
C GLY A 378 26.65 -4.58 5.15
N GLY A 379 26.72 -3.60 4.24
CA GLY A 379 26.24 -3.65 2.86
C GLY A 379 25.05 -2.71 2.68
N THR A 380 25.22 -1.66 1.86
CA THR A 380 24.21 -0.61 1.70
C THR A 380 22.90 -1.19 1.17
N SER A 381 21.79 -0.52 1.45
CA SER A 381 20.48 -0.92 0.96
C SER A 381 20.42 -1.01 -0.58
N GLU A 382 21.18 -0.19 -1.31
CA GLU A 382 21.33 -0.30 -2.78
C GLU A 382 22.04 -1.59 -3.20
N ILE A 383 23.09 -1.99 -2.49
CA ILE A 383 23.80 -3.25 -2.75
C ILE A 383 22.89 -4.45 -2.43
N GLN A 384 22.15 -4.41 -1.32
CA GLN A 384 21.17 -5.46 -1.03
C GLN A 384 20.10 -5.54 -2.12
N ARG A 385 19.57 -4.39 -2.58
CA ARG A 385 18.64 -4.37 -3.71
C ARG A 385 19.27 -4.92 -4.98
N ASN A 386 20.55 -4.69 -5.24
CA ASN A 386 21.24 -5.29 -6.38
C ASN A 386 21.35 -6.81 -6.25
N ILE A 387 21.71 -7.34 -5.07
CA ILE A 387 21.77 -8.78 -4.80
C ILE A 387 20.39 -9.43 -4.97
N VAL A 388 19.35 -8.81 -4.41
CA VAL A 388 17.97 -9.31 -4.56
C VAL A 388 17.55 -9.24 -6.02
N ALA A 389 17.81 -8.13 -6.72
CA ALA A 389 17.48 -7.99 -8.14
C ALA A 389 18.20 -9.02 -9.01
N GLU A 390 19.48 -9.31 -8.75
CA GLU A 390 20.22 -10.36 -9.47
C GLU A 390 19.57 -11.73 -9.24
N ARG A 391 19.15 -12.04 -8.02
CA ARG A 391 18.44 -13.29 -7.71
C ARG A 391 17.05 -13.33 -8.37
N CYS A 392 16.25 -12.27 -8.26
CA CYS A 392 14.91 -12.19 -8.85
C CYS A 392 14.91 -12.09 -10.40
N LEU A 393 15.95 -11.51 -11.00
CA LEU A 393 16.03 -11.31 -12.45
C LEU A 393 16.81 -12.41 -13.17
N ALA A 394 17.80 -13.05 -12.52
CA ALA A 394 18.62 -14.11 -13.13
C ALA A 394 18.02 -15.51 -13.00
N PHE A 395 17.11 -15.75 -12.05
CA PHE A 395 16.40 -17.03 -11.89
C PHE A 395 15.00 -16.91 -12.50
N LEU A 396 14.88 -17.35 -13.74
CA LEU A 396 13.62 -17.47 -14.48
C LEU A 396 13.18 -18.94 -14.64
N GLU A 397 13.72 -19.87 -13.85
CA GLU A 397 13.43 -21.31 -14.00
C GLU A 397 13.32 -22.10 -12.68
N ASP A 398 13.10 -21.49 -11.51
CA ASP A 398 12.84 -22.29 -10.29
C ASP A 398 11.80 -21.66 -9.35
N GLU A 399 11.07 -22.56 -8.67
CA GLU A 399 9.75 -22.41 -8.07
C GLU A 399 9.73 -21.54 -6.79
N SER A 400 8.54 -21.01 -6.52
CA SER A 400 8.05 -20.20 -5.39
C SER A 400 8.89 -20.02 -4.11
N VAL A 401 8.79 -18.81 -3.57
CA VAL A 401 9.50 -18.36 -2.37
C VAL A 401 8.80 -18.88 -1.11
N ASP A 402 9.35 -19.96 -0.57
CA ASP A 402 8.61 -20.87 0.31
C ASP A 402 8.76 -20.64 1.83
N PHE A 403 7.66 -20.26 2.51
CA PHE A 403 7.53 -20.31 3.99
C PHE A 403 7.16 -21.73 4.42
N GLU A 404 8.20 -22.56 4.38
CA GLU A 404 8.21 -23.98 4.01
C GLU A 404 6.88 -24.74 4.06
N LEU A 405 6.13 -24.56 2.98
CA LEU A 405 5.20 -25.53 2.45
C LEU A 405 5.87 -26.91 2.45
N THR A 406 5.08 -27.93 2.71
CA THR A 406 5.52 -29.31 2.55
C THR A 406 5.72 -29.63 1.07
N ASP A 407 6.47 -30.68 0.75
CA ASP A 407 6.62 -31.15 -0.65
C ASP A 407 5.25 -31.39 -1.30
N GLU A 408 4.25 -31.83 -0.53
CA GLU A 408 2.86 -32.01 -0.98
C GLU A 408 2.16 -30.66 -1.29
N GLN A 409 2.37 -29.65 -0.45
CA GLN A 409 1.81 -28.30 -0.66
C GLN A 409 2.49 -27.56 -1.83
N LEU A 410 3.80 -27.76 -2.04
CA LEU A 410 4.51 -27.27 -3.22
C LEU A 410 3.99 -27.93 -4.49
N GLU A 411 3.77 -29.24 -4.45
CA GLU A 411 3.15 -29.97 -5.56
C GLU A 411 1.72 -29.46 -5.84
N LEU A 412 0.92 -29.21 -4.80
CA LEU A 412 -0.41 -28.59 -4.95
C LEU A 412 -0.32 -27.22 -5.62
N GLN A 413 0.62 -26.37 -5.21
CA GLN A 413 0.82 -25.06 -5.82
C GLN A 413 1.16 -25.18 -7.31
N ARG A 414 2.05 -26.10 -7.67
CA ARG A 414 2.44 -26.34 -9.06
C ARG A 414 1.26 -26.83 -9.90
N ILE A 415 0.53 -27.83 -9.40
CA ILE A 415 -0.69 -28.34 -10.06
C ILE A 415 -1.71 -27.21 -10.24
N ALA A 416 -1.93 -26.40 -9.20
CA ALA A 416 -2.88 -25.30 -9.27
C ALA A 416 -2.50 -24.28 -10.33
N ARG A 417 -1.21 -23.93 -10.42
CA ARG A 417 -0.68 -23.04 -11.44
C ARG A 417 -0.87 -23.60 -12.84
N ASP A 418 -0.48 -24.86 -13.08
CA ASP A 418 -0.60 -25.51 -14.39
C ASP A 418 -2.06 -25.57 -14.87
N VAL A 419 -3.00 -25.87 -13.97
CA VAL A 419 -4.44 -25.86 -14.26
C VAL A 419 -4.90 -24.44 -14.59
N LEU A 420 -4.58 -23.45 -13.77
CA LEU A 420 -5.05 -22.08 -13.96
C LEU A 420 -4.43 -21.39 -15.19
N ASP A 421 -3.18 -21.69 -15.54
CA ASP A 421 -2.54 -21.23 -16.78
C ASP A 421 -3.28 -21.74 -18.02
N SER A 422 -3.84 -22.96 -17.95
CA SER A 422 -4.65 -23.55 -19.02
C SER A 422 -6.08 -22.98 -19.05
N GLU A 423 -6.75 -22.96 -17.90
CA GLU A 423 -8.19 -22.70 -17.81
C GLU A 423 -8.53 -21.21 -17.69
N VAL A 424 -7.58 -20.36 -17.29
CA VAL A 424 -7.78 -18.91 -17.10
C VAL A 424 -6.87 -18.11 -18.06
N PRO A 425 -7.07 -18.24 -19.39
CA PRO A 425 -6.36 -17.39 -20.33
C PRO A 425 -6.81 -15.93 -20.14
N ALA A 426 -5.93 -14.97 -20.46
CA ALA A 426 -6.25 -13.55 -20.36
C ALA A 426 -7.51 -13.13 -21.17
N SER A 427 -7.89 -13.90 -22.20
CA SER A 427 -9.15 -13.68 -22.92
C SER A 427 -10.38 -13.96 -22.07
N LEU A 428 -10.38 -15.01 -21.25
CA LEU A 428 -11.52 -15.35 -20.38
C LEU A 428 -11.79 -14.22 -19.39
N ALA A 429 -10.74 -13.76 -18.70
CA ALA A 429 -10.83 -12.66 -17.74
C ALA A 429 -11.35 -11.36 -18.41
N ARG A 430 -10.91 -11.09 -19.65
CA ARG A 430 -11.42 -9.95 -20.43
C ARG A 430 -12.89 -10.12 -20.82
N ASP A 431 -13.26 -11.28 -21.35
CA ASP A 431 -14.63 -11.51 -21.83
C ASP A 431 -15.63 -11.38 -20.67
N ILE A 432 -15.27 -11.86 -19.47
CA ILE A 432 -16.07 -11.66 -18.25
C ILE A 432 -16.12 -10.19 -17.84
N ALA A 433 -14.98 -9.49 -17.84
CA ALA A 433 -14.94 -8.05 -17.54
C ALA A 433 -15.78 -7.21 -18.52
N GLU A 434 -15.90 -7.64 -19.77
CA GLU A 434 -16.73 -7.02 -20.80
C GLU A 434 -18.20 -7.51 -20.80
N GLY A 435 -18.57 -8.41 -19.87
CA GLY A 435 -19.93 -8.94 -19.72
C GLY A 435 -20.34 -9.98 -20.76
N SER A 436 -19.39 -10.53 -21.52
CA SER A 436 -19.61 -11.51 -22.60
C SER A 436 -19.15 -12.94 -22.29
N GLY A 437 -18.37 -13.13 -21.22
CA GLY A 437 -17.83 -14.42 -20.78
C GLY A 437 -18.57 -15.05 -19.59
N SER A 438 -18.28 -16.32 -19.30
CA SER A 438 -18.76 -17.07 -18.14
C SER A 438 -17.64 -17.87 -17.48
N ALA A 439 -17.72 -18.08 -16.16
CA ALA A 439 -16.78 -18.90 -15.40
C ALA A 439 -17.24 -20.36 -15.24
N ASP A 440 -18.33 -20.78 -15.89
CA ASP A 440 -18.93 -22.11 -15.69
C ASP A 440 -17.99 -23.27 -16.05
N GLU A 441 -17.24 -23.15 -17.15
CA GLU A 441 -16.28 -24.18 -17.57
C GLU A 441 -15.14 -24.31 -16.56
N LEU A 442 -14.60 -23.17 -16.09
CA LEU A 442 -13.60 -23.15 -15.02
C LEU A 442 -14.16 -23.81 -13.77
N TRP A 443 -15.37 -23.43 -13.33
CA TRP A 443 -16.01 -24.01 -12.14
C TRP A 443 -16.19 -25.53 -12.26
N ALA A 444 -16.57 -26.03 -13.43
CA ALA A 444 -16.67 -27.46 -13.70
C ALA A 444 -15.30 -28.15 -13.59
N THR A 445 -14.23 -27.54 -14.11
CA THR A 445 -12.86 -28.05 -13.96
C THR A 445 -12.46 -28.09 -12.49
N LEU A 446 -12.64 -27.00 -11.74
CA LEU A 446 -12.31 -26.94 -10.31
C LEU A 446 -13.06 -28.00 -9.49
N THR A 447 -14.34 -28.19 -9.79
CA THR A 447 -15.19 -29.21 -9.14
C THR A 447 -14.70 -30.62 -9.48
N SER A 448 -14.26 -30.87 -10.72
CA SER A 448 -13.72 -32.19 -11.11
C SER A 448 -12.40 -32.57 -10.44
N LEU A 449 -11.71 -31.58 -9.89
CA LEU A 449 -10.48 -31.73 -9.11
C LEU A 449 -10.74 -31.80 -7.60
N ASP A 450 -12.02 -31.82 -7.18
CA ASP A 450 -12.46 -31.79 -5.78
C ASP A 450 -11.95 -30.57 -4.98
N TRP A 451 -11.51 -29.49 -5.65
CA TRP A 451 -11.00 -28.30 -4.96
C TRP A 451 -12.04 -27.60 -4.08
N PRO A 452 -13.33 -27.50 -4.46
CA PRO A 452 -14.37 -26.98 -3.55
C PRO A 452 -14.53 -27.81 -2.26
N ALA A 453 -14.11 -29.09 -2.29
CA ALA A 453 -14.17 -30.01 -1.17
C ALA A 453 -12.91 -30.01 -0.30
N LEU A 454 -11.86 -29.27 -0.68
CA LEU A 454 -10.51 -29.35 -0.11
C LEU A 454 -10.49 -29.24 1.42
N CYS A 455 -11.11 -28.19 1.97
CA CYS A 455 -11.14 -27.91 3.41
C CYS A 455 -12.45 -28.32 4.09
N LEU A 456 -13.32 -29.02 3.38
CA LEU A 456 -14.56 -29.53 3.96
C LEU A 456 -14.25 -30.76 4.83
N PRO A 457 -15.02 -31.00 5.91
CA PRO A 457 -14.87 -32.20 6.72
C PRO A 457 -15.14 -33.50 5.93
N GLU A 458 -14.40 -34.57 6.22
CA GLU A 458 -14.63 -35.90 5.60
C GLU A 458 -16.08 -36.40 5.72
N PRO A 459 -16.81 -36.22 6.85
CA PRO A 459 -18.20 -36.68 6.96
C PRO A 459 -19.18 -36.07 5.95
N VAL A 460 -18.84 -34.91 5.38
CA VAL A 460 -19.66 -34.24 4.36
C VAL A 460 -19.08 -34.43 2.95
N GLY A 461 -18.14 -35.36 2.78
CA GLY A 461 -17.49 -35.65 1.49
C GLY A 461 -16.27 -34.78 1.18
N GLY A 462 -15.75 -34.04 2.16
CA GLY A 462 -14.54 -33.23 2.01
C GLY A 462 -13.23 -34.01 2.09
N LEU A 463 -12.13 -33.35 1.72
CA LEU A 463 -10.78 -33.92 1.74
C LEU A 463 -10.03 -33.67 3.07
N GLY A 464 -10.56 -32.81 3.95
CA GLY A 464 -10.00 -32.59 5.29
C GLY A 464 -8.68 -31.82 5.36
N HIS A 465 -8.27 -31.12 4.30
CA HIS A 465 -7.07 -30.27 4.31
C HIS A 465 -7.28 -28.96 5.07
N GLY A 466 -6.17 -28.29 5.40
CA GLY A 466 -6.13 -27.07 6.17
C GLY A 466 -6.23 -25.78 5.33
N TRP A 467 -6.25 -24.67 6.05
CA TRP A 467 -6.16 -23.31 5.54
C TRP A 467 -4.85 -23.01 4.82
N VAL A 468 -3.74 -23.70 5.12
CA VAL A 468 -2.52 -23.52 4.34
C VAL A 468 -2.73 -23.99 2.89
N GLU A 469 -3.30 -25.17 2.67
CA GLU A 469 -3.61 -25.65 1.31
C GLU A 469 -4.60 -24.72 0.60
N LEU A 470 -5.61 -24.21 1.31
CA LEU A 470 -6.55 -23.25 0.73
C LEU A 470 -5.89 -21.91 0.40
N ALA A 471 -5.00 -21.40 1.25
CA ALA A 471 -4.26 -20.17 0.99
C ALA A 471 -3.39 -20.30 -0.27
N VAL A 472 -2.77 -21.46 -0.50
CA VAL A 472 -2.02 -21.77 -1.73
C VAL A 472 -2.93 -21.66 -2.96
N LEU A 473 -4.11 -22.30 -2.95
CA LEU A 473 -5.05 -22.21 -4.06
C LEU A 473 -5.55 -20.78 -4.29
N LEU A 474 -5.90 -20.07 -3.22
CA LEU A 474 -6.41 -18.70 -3.30
C LEU A 474 -5.34 -17.71 -3.80
N GLU A 475 -4.06 -17.88 -3.42
CA GLU A 475 -2.95 -17.10 -3.96
C GLU A 475 -2.78 -17.37 -5.46
N GLU A 476 -2.76 -18.63 -5.91
CA GLU A 476 -2.65 -18.93 -7.34
C GLU A 476 -3.87 -18.41 -8.12
N MET A 477 -5.09 -18.53 -7.58
CA MET A 477 -6.29 -17.95 -8.19
C MET A 477 -6.20 -16.43 -8.32
N GLY A 478 -5.74 -15.75 -7.28
CA GLY A 478 -5.48 -14.31 -7.32
C GLY A 478 -4.45 -13.92 -8.37
N ARG A 479 -3.39 -14.75 -8.53
CA ARG A 479 -2.33 -14.53 -9.54
C ARG A 479 -2.85 -14.67 -10.97
N HIS A 480 -3.83 -15.53 -11.21
CA HIS A 480 -4.45 -15.70 -12.52
C HIS A 480 -5.68 -14.80 -12.73
N VAL A 481 -6.12 -14.09 -11.68
CA VAL A 481 -7.37 -13.33 -11.67
C VAL A 481 -8.54 -14.27 -12.02
N ALA A 482 -8.55 -15.44 -11.37
CA ALA A 482 -9.50 -16.51 -11.62
C ALA A 482 -10.93 -16.04 -11.25
N PRO A 483 -11.86 -16.01 -12.22
CA PRO A 483 -13.23 -15.59 -11.99
C PRO A 483 -14.07 -16.70 -11.36
N GLY A 484 -15.24 -16.33 -10.85
CA GLY A 484 -16.27 -17.27 -10.43
C GLY A 484 -16.28 -17.59 -8.94
N PRO A 485 -17.13 -18.54 -8.52
CA PRO A 485 -17.65 -18.60 -7.15
C PRO A 485 -16.71 -19.27 -6.15
N PHE A 486 -15.48 -19.63 -6.54
CA PHE A 486 -14.60 -20.44 -5.71
C PHE A 486 -14.32 -19.76 -4.37
N ALA A 487 -13.75 -18.56 -4.37
CA ALA A 487 -13.40 -17.86 -3.14
C ALA A 487 -14.63 -17.59 -2.25
N ALA A 488 -15.76 -17.16 -2.83
CA ALA A 488 -17.01 -16.96 -2.11
C ALA A 488 -17.50 -18.26 -1.43
N THR A 489 -17.42 -19.38 -2.16
CA THR A 489 -17.93 -20.67 -1.68
C THR A 489 -17.03 -21.27 -0.61
N VAL A 490 -15.73 -21.40 -0.87
CA VAL A 490 -14.83 -22.16 0.01
C VAL A 490 -14.26 -21.36 1.16
N ALA A 491 -14.09 -20.04 1.01
CA ALA A 491 -13.49 -19.18 2.03
C ALA A 491 -14.52 -18.36 2.81
N GLN A 492 -15.76 -18.24 2.33
CA GLN A 492 -16.79 -17.45 3.02
C GLN A 492 -18.00 -18.30 3.45
N PHE A 493 -18.70 -18.92 2.50
CA PHE A 493 -19.89 -19.72 2.79
C PHE A 493 -19.57 -20.96 3.62
N ALA A 494 -18.60 -21.77 3.18
CA ALA A 494 -18.26 -23.02 3.84
C ALA A 494 -17.82 -22.82 5.31
N PRO A 495 -16.93 -21.86 5.64
CA PRO A 495 -16.62 -21.52 7.03
C PRO A 495 -17.82 -21.08 7.86
N ALA A 496 -18.71 -20.25 7.30
CA ALA A 496 -19.91 -19.80 8.02
C ALA A 496 -20.82 -20.97 8.40
N VAL A 497 -21.03 -21.91 7.48
CA VAL A 497 -21.82 -23.12 7.74
C VAL A 497 -21.08 -24.08 8.68
N ARG A 498 -19.77 -24.28 8.51
CA ARG A 498 -18.94 -25.16 9.33
C ARG A 498 -18.94 -24.74 10.79
N HIS A 499 -18.83 -23.44 11.08
CA HIS A 499 -18.74 -22.93 12.45
C HIS A 499 -20.09 -22.74 13.11
N ALA A 500 -21.10 -22.29 12.36
CA ALA A 500 -22.42 -21.99 12.92
C ALA A 500 -23.41 -23.16 12.83
N GLY A 501 -23.18 -24.17 11.97
CA GLY A 501 -24.12 -25.26 11.70
C GLY A 501 -23.94 -26.47 12.62
N THR A 502 -25.05 -27.14 12.94
CA THR A 502 -25.03 -28.50 13.52
C THR A 502 -24.51 -29.53 12.51
N PRO A 503 -24.07 -30.74 12.91
CA PRO A 503 -23.63 -31.77 11.97
C PRO A 503 -24.62 -32.04 10.82
N ASP A 504 -25.92 -32.15 11.12
CA ASP A 504 -26.96 -32.36 10.09
C ASP A 504 -27.09 -31.15 9.14
N GLN A 505 -26.89 -29.93 9.65
CA GLN A 505 -26.89 -28.73 8.82
C GLN A 505 -25.62 -28.63 7.97
N GLN A 506 -24.47 -29.02 8.50
CA GLN A 506 -23.23 -29.12 7.75
C GLN A 506 -23.38 -30.14 6.61
N GLU A 507 -23.92 -31.33 6.88
CA GLU A 507 -24.21 -32.32 5.83
C GLU A 507 -25.16 -31.75 4.77
N ARG A 508 -26.26 -31.10 5.20
CA ARG A 508 -27.23 -30.51 4.27
C ARG A 508 -26.63 -29.47 3.32
N PHE A 509 -25.80 -28.57 3.83
CA PHE A 509 -25.36 -27.40 3.07
C PHE A 509 -23.94 -27.53 2.49
N LEU A 510 -23.09 -28.41 3.03
CA LEU A 510 -21.72 -28.61 2.55
C LEU A 510 -21.55 -29.87 1.69
N ALA A 511 -22.35 -30.93 1.90
CA ALA A 511 -22.25 -32.11 1.04
C ALA A 511 -22.59 -31.82 -0.44
N PRO A 512 -23.53 -30.92 -0.78
CA PRO A 512 -23.75 -30.50 -2.17
C PRO A 512 -22.55 -29.76 -2.78
N VAL A 513 -21.81 -28.98 -1.97
CA VAL A 513 -20.57 -28.32 -2.41
C VAL A 513 -19.53 -29.38 -2.79
N ALA A 514 -19.34 -30.39 -1.94
CA ALA A 514 -18.39 -31.48 -2.19
C ALA A 514 -18.80 -32.36 -3.38
N ALA A 515 -20.08 -32.72 -3.48
CA ALA A 515 -20.55 -33.72 -4.45
C ALA A 515 -20.84 -33.17 -5.84
N ALA A 516 -21.25 -31.90 -5.95
CA ALA A 516 -21.78 -31.32 -7.18
C ALA A 516 -21.28 -29.89 -7.46
N GLY A 517 -20.43 -29.32 -6.61
CA GLY A 517 -19.97 -27.94 -6.76
C GLY A 517 -21.11 -26.93 -6.57
N ALA A 518 -22.04 -27.18 -5.64
CA ALA A 518 -23.03 -26.17 -5.27
C ALA A 518 -22.32 -24.89 -4.80
N THR A 519 -22.84 -23.74 -5.20
CA THR A 519 -22.19 -22.44 -4.94
C THR A 519 -22.79 -21.76 -3.72
N GLY A 520 -21.95 -21.01 -3.00
CA GLY A 520 -22.45 -20.19 -1.90
C GLY A 520 -21.63 -18.95 -1.64
N THR A 521 -22.20 -18.03 -0.85
CA THR A 521 -21.49 -16.82 -0.40
C THR A 521 -21.90 -16.38 1.01
N LEU A 522 -21.20 -15.37 1.56
CA LEU A 522 -21.43 -14.80 2.88
C LEU A 522 -21.85 -13.33 2.76
N ALA A 523 -22.97 -12.96 3.37
CA ALA A 523 -23.50 -11.60 3.38
C ALA A 523 -23.38 -10.94 4.76
N VAL A 524 -22.44 -9.99 4.88
CA VAL A 524 -22.09 -9.32 6.14
C VAL A 524 -22.40 -7.82 6.10
N ASP A 525 -21.75 -7.09 5.18
CA ASP A 525 -21.79 -5.62 5.14
C ASP A 525 -23.20 -5.07 4.82
N GLU A 526 -23.54 -3.92 5.39
CA GLU A 526 -24.80 -3.20 5.24
C GLU A 526 -24.62 -1.82 4.58
N GLY A 527 -23.50 -1.62 3.87
CA GLY A 527 -23.20 -0.43 3.08
C GLY A 527 -22.12 0.48 3.70
N ALA A 528 -21.49 0.06 4.78
CA ALA A 528 -20.38 0.78 5.40
C ALA A 528 -19.06 0.59 4.63
N GLY A 529 -18.96 -0.45 3.78
CA GLY A 529 -17.71 -0.86 3.14
C GLY A 529 -16.79 -1.62 4.08
N THR A 530 -17.33 -2.17 5.17
CA THR A 530 -16.58 -2.81 6.26
C THR A 530 -17.28 -4.08 6.74
N TRP A 531 -16.53 -5.04 7.25
CA TRP A 531 -17.08 -6.23 7.92
C TRP A 531 -17.11 -6.07 9.44
N ASP A 532 -17.45 -4.85 9.90
CA ASP A 532 -17.66 -4.57 11.31
C ASP A 532 -18.98 -5.17 11.79
N LEU A 533 -18.88 -6.19 12.64
CA LEU A 533 -20.02 -6.95 13.14
C LEU A 533 -20.91 -6.18 14.13
N ASP A 534 -20.39 -5.12 14.73
CA ASP A 534 -21.18 -4.26 15.62
C ASP A 534 -22.23 -3.44 14.84
N GLN A 535 -22.01 -3.24 13.54
CA GLN A 535 -22.89 -2.45 12.67
C GLN A 535 -24.06 -3.26 12.08
N ILE A 536 -24.11 -4.57 12.31
CA ILE A 536 -25.15 -5.44 11.77
C ILE A 536 -26.52 -5.07 12.36
N GLY A 537 -27.37 -4.49 11.51
CA GLY A 537 -28.75 -4.12 11.78
C GLY A 537 -29.78 -5.04 11.11
N ALA A 538 -29.41 -5.77 10.04
CA ALA A 538 -30.25 -6.79 9.44
C ALA A 538 -30.68 -7.83 10.49
N SER A 539 -31.94 -8.25 10.44
CA SER A 539 -32.56 -9.04 11.49
C SER A 539 -33.39 -10.19 10.93
N ALA A 540 -33.64 -11.19 11.77
CA ALA A 540 -34.57 -12.27 11.49
C ALA A 540 -35.55 -12.45 12.65
N THR A 541 -36.81 -12.70 12.33
CA THR A 541 -37.88 -12.94 13.32
C THR A 541 -38.59 -14.26 13.05
N ARG A 542 -38.96 -14.99 14.10
CA ARG A 542 -39.70 -16.25 13.99
C ARG A 542 -41.17 -15.98 13.69
N ASP A 543 -41.70 -16.62 12.65
CA ASP A 543 -43.12 -16.65 12.28
C ASP A 543 -43.56 -18.10 12.04
N GLY A 544 -44.02 -18.76 13.11
CA GLY A 544 -44.33 -20.19 13.10
C GLY A 544 -43.08 -21.05 12.82
N ASP A 545 -43.17 -21.91 11.81
CA ASP A 545 -42.05 -22.76 11.35
C ASP A 545 -41.12 -22.03 10.36
N SER A 546 -41.31 -20.73 10.14
CA SER A 546 -40.53 -19.90 9.22
C SER A 546 -39.79 -18.76 9.94
N LEU A 547 -38.80 -18.21 9.27
CA LEU A 547 -38.08 -17.00 9.62
C LEU A 547 -38.39 -15.93 8.57
N VAL A 548 -38.66 -14.72 9.02
CA VAL A 548 -38.83 -13.54 8.17
C VAL A 548 -37.61 -12.63 8.40
N LEU A 549 -36.84 -12.42 7.34
CA LEU A 549 -35.67 -11.54 7.37
C LEU A 549 -36.08 -10.11 7.00
N SER A 550 -35.29 -9.15 7.44
CA SER A 550 -35.41 -7.72 7.09
C SER A 550 -34.04 -7.06 7.15
N GLY A 551 -33.80 -6.15 6.21
CA GLY A 551 -32.53 -5.44 6.06
C GLY A 551 -31.97 -5.54 4.64
N ILE A 552 -30.78 -4.96 4.46
CA ILE A 552 -30.06 -4.94 3.18
C ILE A 552 -28.64 -5.43 3.46
N LYS A 553 -28.08 -6.23 2.55
CA LYS A 553 -26.63 -6.50 2.55
C LYS A 553 -26.01 -5.96 1.27
N CYS A 554 -24.84 -5.37 1.40
CA CYS A 554 -24.10 -4.73 0.32
C CYS A 554 -22.80 -5.47 0.04
N PHE A 555 -22.26 -5.31 -1.17
CA PHE A 555 -20.99 -5.88 -1.61
C PHE A 555 -20.85 -7.39 -1.39
N VAL A 556 -21.94 -8.14 -1.56
CA VAL A 556 -21.95 -9.60 -1.44
C VAL A 556 -21.29 -10.19 -2.68
N VAL A 557 -20.12 -10.81 -2.51
CA VAL A 557 -19.34 -11.44 -3.60
C VAL A 557 -20.16 -12.57 -4.21
N ASP A 558 -20.33 -12.56 -5.53
CA ASP A 558 -21.17 -13.51 -6.28
C ASP A 558 -22.62 -13.61 -5.77
N GLY A 559 -23.11 -12.60 -5.04
CA GLY A 559 -24.42 -12.64 -4.37
C GLY A 559 -25.62 -12.73 -5.31
N ALA A 560 -25.47 -12.39 -6.59
CA ALA A 560 -26.53 -12.54 -7.59
C ALA A 560 -26.58 -13.95 -8.23
N SER A 561 -25.48 -14.72 -8.14
CA SER A 561 -25.34 -16.02 -8.79
C SER A 561 -25.21 -17.19 -7.81
N ALA A 562 -24.98 -16.94 -6.51
CA ALA A 562 -24.86 -17.97 -5.50
C ALA A 562 -26.17 -18.74 -5.30
N GLU A 563 -26.10 -20.08 -5.21
CA GLU A 563 -27.25 -20.94 -4.92
C GLU A 563 -27.73 -20.80 -3.47
N GLU A 564 -26.79 -20.66 -2.52
CA GLU A 564 -27.08 -20.48 -1.10
C GLU A 564 -26.28 -19.29 -0.52
N ILE A 565 -26.93 -18.46 0.28
CA ILE A 565 -26.33 -17.25 0.86
C ILE A 565 -26.39 -17.37 2.39
N ALA A 566 -25.22 -17.44 3.03
CA ALA A 566 -25.11 -17.34 4.48
C ALA A 566 -25.27 -15.87 4.90
N VAL A 567 -26.41 -15.51 5.46
CA VAL A 567 -26.72 -14.13 5.86
C VAL A 567 -26.47 -13.96 7.35
N VAL A 568 -25.57 -13.02 7.71
CA VAL A 568 -25.35 -12.63 9.10
C VAL A 568 -26.42 -11.65 9.54
N VAL A 569 -27.19 -12.01 10.55
CA VAL A 569 -28.31 -11.22 11.09
C VAL A 569 -28.19 -11.08 12.61
N ARG A 570 -28.85 -10.07 13.16
CA ARG A 570 -29.07 -9.94 14.60
C ARG A 570 -30.39 -10.61 14.98
N MET A 571 -30.34 -11.55 15.92
CA MET A 571 -31.50 -12.29 16.40
C MET A 571 -31.30 -12.62 17.89
N ASP A 572 -32.36 -12.46 18.69
CA ASP A 572 -32.36 -12.74 20.14
C ASP A 572 -31.22 -12.06 20.93
N GLY A 573 -30.73 -10.92 20.44
CA GLY A 573 -29.68 -10.12 21.07
C GLY A 573 -28.24 -10.48 20.66
N GLY A 574 -28.04 -11.50 19.84
CA GLY A 574 -26.73 -11.92 19.31
C GLY A 574 -26.67 -11.98 17.78
N LEU A 575 -25.51 -12.34 17.25
CA LEU A 575 -25.30 -12.59 15.83
C LEU A 575 -25.67 -14.03 15.49
N ARG A 576 -26.38 -14.22 14.38
CA ARG A 576 -26.78 -15.53 13.87
C ARG A 576 -26.54 -15.60 12.37
N VAL A 577 -26.40 -16.82 11.86
CA VAL A 577 -26.29 -17.09 10.43
C VAL A 577 -27.55 -17.80 9.96
N VAL A 578 -28.19 -17.25 8.94
CA VAL A 578 -29.34 -17.87 8.27
C VAL A 578 -28.96 -18.17 6.82
N VAL A 579 -29.11 -19.42 6.39
CA VAL A 579 -28.81 -19.82 5.01
C VAL A 579 -30.03 -19.60 4.13
N VAL A 580 -29.96 -18.66 3.19
CA VAL A 580 -31.06 -18.24 2.33
C VAL A 580 -30.81 -18.73 0.89
N PRO A 581 -31.78 -19.39 0.23
CA PRO A 581 -31.64 -19.73 -1.19
C PRO A 581 -31.47 -18.46 -2.03
N GLY A 582 -30.52 -18.44 -2.96
CA GLY A 582 -30.31 -17.29 -3.86
C GLY A 582 -31.57 -16.92 -4.64
N GLU A 583 -32.36 -17.91 -5.06
CA GLU A 583 -33.63 -17.70 -5.76
C GLU A 583 -34.71 -16.98 -4.92
N ALA A 584 -34.55 -16.94 -3.60
CA ALA A 584 -35.47 -16.25 -2.68
C ALA A 584 -35.10 -14.77 -2.48
N ILE A 585 -33.97 -14.31 -3.02
CA ILE A 585 -33.41 -12.98 -2.81
C ILE A 585 -33.55 -12.13 -4.08
N VAL A 586 -33.85 -10.85 -3.89
CA VAL A 586 -33.72 -9.84 -4.95
C VAL A 586 -32.31 -9.27 -4.86
N ALA A 587 -31.45 -9.69 -5.79
CA ALA A 587 -30.09 -9.18 -5.92
C ALA A 587 -29.99 -8.13 -7.02
N ARG A 588 -29.22 -7.07 -6.75
CA ARG A 588 -28.82 -6.07 -7.74
C ARG A 588 -27.32 -6.11 -7.88
N GLU A 589 -26.83 -6.53 -9.04
CA GLU A 589 -25.40 -6.51 -9.36
C GLU A 589 -24.86 -5.07 -9.30
N LEU A 590 -23.65 -4.94 -8.79
CA LEU A 590 -22.87 -3.71 -8.72
C LEU A 590 -21.87 -3.68 -9.87
N ASP A 591 -21.37 -2.49 -10.21
CA ASP A 591 -20.26 -2.29 -11.15
C ASP A 591 -18.94 -2.05 -10.38
N PRO A 592 -18.18 -3.12 -10.07
CA PRO A 592 -16.88 -3.04 -9.39
C PRO A 592 -15.76 -2.60 -10.34
N ILE A 593 -14.68 -2.00 -9.80
CA ILE A 593 -13.48 -1.69 -10.62
C ILE A 593 -12.78 -3.00 -11.06
N ASP A 594 -12.88 -4.06 -10.25
CA ASP A 594 -12.56 -5.42 -10.69
C ASP A 594 -13.83 -6.06 -11.26
N ALA A 595 -14.01 -5.96 -12.58
CA ALA A 595 -15.15 -6.51 -13.29
C ALA A 595 -15.15 -8.05 -13.40
N THR A 596 -14.11 -8.75 -12.94
CA THR A 596 -14.08 -10.23 -12.90
C THR A 596 -14.63 -10.80 -11.61
N THR A 597 -14.69 -10.00 -10.55
CA THR A 597 -15.30 -10.37 -9.27
C THR A 597 -16.68 -9.71 -9.14
N ARG A 598 -17.76 -10.49 -9.29
CA ARG A 598 -19.12 -9.94 -9.23
C ARG A 598 -19.48 -9.61 -7.79
N HIS A 599 -20.16 -8.48 -7.61
CA HIS A 599 -20.69 -8.05 -6.31
C HIS A 599 -22.16 -7.70 -6.45
N ALA A 600 -22.94 -7.94 -5.41
CA ALA A 600 -24.36 -7.59 -5.39
C ALA A 600 -24.77 -6.87 -4.10
N THR A 601 -25.80 -6.03 -4.21
CA THR A 601 -26.66 -5.66 -3.08
C THR A 601 -27.82 -6.63 -3.05
N ILE A 602 -28.10 -7.21 -1.88
CA ILE A 602 -29.24 -8.12 -1.68
C ILE A 602 -30.26 -7.47 -0.74
N ASP A 603 -31.52 -7.49 -1.15
CA ASP A 603 -32.66 -7.05 -0.34
C ASP A 603 -33.26 -8.25 0.41
N LEU A 604 -33.32 -8.14 1.73
CA LEU A 604 -33.86 -9.17 2.61
C LEU A 604 -35.28 -8.86 3.07
N GLU A 605 -35.86 -7.72 2.69
CA GLU A 605 -37.12 -7.24 3.23
C GLU A 605 -38.27 -8.22 2.95
N GLY A 606 -38.76 -8.87 4.00
CA GLY A 606 -39.84 -9.83 3.92
C GLY A 606 -39.46 -11.19 3.33
N VAL A 607 -38.16 -11.47 3.13
CA VAL A 607 -37.68 -12.78 2.69
C VAL A 607 -38.04 -13.83 3.74
N ARG A 608 -38.74 -14.89 3.29
CA ARG A 608 -39.22 -15.97 4.16
C ARG A 608 -38.48 -17.27 3.89
N VAL A 609 -37.88 -17.84 4.92
CA VAL A 609 -37.23 -19.16 4.86
C VAL A 609 -37.73 -20.07 5.97
N SER A 610 -37.56 -21.38 5.82
CA SER A 610 -37.89 -22.34 6.88
C SER A 610 -36.96 -22.14 8.09
N SER A 611 -37.48 -22.36 9.30
CA SER A 611 -36.76 -22.13 10.56
C SER A 611 -35.55 -23.04 10.77
N ASP A 612 -35.48 -24.18 10.07
CA ASP A 612 -34.35 -25.11 10.05
C ASP A 612 -33.13 -24.59 9.26
N ARG A 613 -33.28 -23.46 8.53
CA ARG A 613 -32.20 -22.75 7.83
C ARG A 613 -31.42 -21.76 8.72
N LEU A 614 -31.90 -21.51 9.94
CA LEU A 614 -31.10 -20.86 10.97
C LEU A 614 -30.07 -21.86 11.50
N LEU A 615 -28.79 -21.52 11.41
CA LEU A 615 -27.71 -22.39 11.87
C LEU A 615 -27.64 -22.39 13.40
N MET A 616 -27.69 -23.58 14.01
CA MET A 616 -27.87 -23.79 15.46
C MET A 616 -26.73 -24.60 16.12
N GLY A 617 -25.55 -24.63 15.49
CA GLY A 617 -24.37 -25.32 16.01
C GLY A 617 -23.77 -24.66 17.25
N SER A 618 -23.91 -23.33 17.38
CA SER A 618 -23.47 -22.55 18.53
C SER A 618 -24.26 -21.25 18.65
N ASP A 619 -24.56 -20.83 19.88
CA ASP A 619 -25.19 -19.53 20.19
C ASP A 619 -24.17 -18.39 20.40
N SER A 620 -22.87 -18.71 20.34
CA SER A 620 -21.77 -17.75 20.56
C SER A 620 -21.52 -16.90 19.32
N ASP A 621 -21.40 -15.59 19.48
CA ASP A 621 -21.05 -14.68 18.37
C ASP A 621 -19.63 -14.97 17.80
N ASP A 622 -18.76 -15.65 18.55
CA ASP A 622 -17.41 -16.03 18.12
C ASP A 622 -17.41 -16.92 16.87
N VAL A 623 -18.45 -17.72 16.61
CA VAL A 623 -18.51 -18.54 15.38
C VAL A 623 -18.69 -17.67 14.13
N VAL A 624 -19.40 -16.54 14.25
CA VAL A 624 -19.55 -15.55 13.18
C VAL A 624 -18.24 -14.78 13.00
N VAL A 625 -17.62 -14.36 14.11
CA VAL A 625 -16.31 -13.69 14.09
C VAL A 625 -15.27 -14.57 13.38
N ARG A 626 -15.20 -15.85 13.71
CA ARG A 626 -14.27 -16.80 13.08
C ARG A 626 -14.52 -16.96 11.59
N ALA A 627 -15.78 -17.12 11.16
CA ALA A 627 -16.12 -17.23 9.75
C ALA A 627 -15.72 -15.98 8.95
N VAL A 628 -15.93 -14.80 9.51
CA VAL A 628 -15.54 -13.52 8.90
C VAL A 628 -14.02 -13.34 8.86
N GLN A 629 -13.30 -13.80 9.88
CA GLN A 629 -11.85 -13.79 9.91
C GLN A 629 -11.26 -14.71 8.83
N GLU A 630 -11.81 -15.92 8.69
CA GLU A 630 -11.45 -16.87 7.62
C GLU A 630 -11.72 -16.29 6.22
N ALA A 631 -12.90 -15.69 6.01
CA ALA A 631 -13.21 -14.98 4.77
C ALA A 631 -12.23 -13.83 4.48
N THR A 632 -11.80 -13.12 5.53
CA THR A 632 -10.86 -11.99 5.43
C THR A 632 -9.48 -12.47 4.98
N VAL A 633 -9.01 -13.58 5.53
CA VAL A 633 -7.74 -14.19 5.10
C VAL A 633 -7.85 -14.75 3.68
N GLY A 634 -8.99 -15.32 3.30
CA GLY A 634 -9.21 -15.73 1.91
C GLY A 634 -9.07 -14.58 0.91
N VAL A 635 -9.69 -13.42 1.20
CA VAL A 635 -9.52 -12.20 0.39
C VAL A 635 -8.07 -11.71 0.39
N ALA A 636 -7.38 -11.80 1.54
CA ALA A 636 -5.97 -11.40 1.64
C ALA A 636 -5.05 -12.30 0.79
N ALA A 637 -5.29 -13.62 0.76
CA ALA A 637 -4.55 -14.59 -0.06
C ALA A 637 -4.74 -14.33 -1.56
N SER A 638 -5.98 -14.12 -2.02
CA SER A 638 -6.22 -13.75 -3.41
C SER A 638 -5.64 -12.38 -3.77
N THR A 639 -5.67 -11.42 -2.84
CA THR A 639 -5.03 -10.10 -3.03
C THR A 639 -3.51 -10.23 -3.16
N LEU A 640 -2.88 -11.08 -2.36
CA LEU A 640 -1.46 -11.39 -2.45
C LEU A 640 -1.11 -11.98 -3.83
N GLY A 641 -1.91 -12.94 -4.31
CA GLY A 641 -1.79 -13.51 -5.65
C GLY A 641 -1.81 -12.44 -6.74
N ALA A 642 -2.78 -11.52 -6.68
CA ALA A 642 -2.86 -10.42 -7.64
C ALA A 642 -1.65 -9.47 -7.55
N CYS A 643 -1.10 -9.24 -6.36
CA CYS A 643 0.15 -8.49 -6.19
C CYS A 643 1.33 -9.20 -6.90
N GLN A 644 1.44 -10.52 -6.74
CA GLN A 644 2.44 -11.31 -7.45
C GLN A 644 2.28 -11.20 -8.96
N ARG A 645 1.05 -11.25 -9.49
CA ARG A 645 0.78 -11.06 -10.91
C ARG A 645 1.22 -9.69 -11.43
N ILE A 646 0.97 -8.64 -10.65
CA ILE A 646 1.43 -7.28 -10.98
C ILE A 646 2.96 -7.26 -11.07
N LEU A 647 3.68 -7.88 -10.12
CA LEU A 647 5.12 -7.98 -10.18
C LEU A 647 5.59 -8.74 -11.42
N ASP A 648 5.00 -9.90 -11.72
CA ASP A 648 5.36 -10.72 -12.89
C ASP A 648 5.23 -9.93 -14.20
N LEU A 649 4.11 -9.23 -14.39
CA LEU A 649 3.88 -8.38 -15.56
C LEU A 649 4.91 -7.24 -15.67
N ASN A 650 5.31 -6.65 -14.54
CA ASN A 650 6.33 -5.61 -14.52
C ASN A 650 7.73 -6.17 -14.79
N LEU A 651 8.04 -7.39 -14.32
CA LEU A 651 9.28 -8.09 -14.62
C LEU A 651 9.39 -8.40 -16.11
N ASP A 652 8.34 -8.96 -16.71
CA ASP A 652 8.29 -9.24 -18.15
C ASP A 652 8.45 -7.95 -18.97
N HIS A 653 7.73 -6.90 -18.59
CA HIS A 653 7.90 -5.60 -19.23
C HIS A 653 9.34 -5.07 -19.10
N ALA A 654 9.95 -5.19 -17.92
CA ALA A 654 11.31 -4.72 -17.70
C ALA A 654 12.36 -5.50 -18.50
N ARG A 655 12.10 -6.79 -18.79
CA ARG A 655 12.95 -7.65 -19.62
C ARG A 655 12.81 -7.34 -21.10
N GLU A 656 11.59 -7.15 -21.58
CA GLU A 656 11.31 -6.98 -23.01
C GLU A 656 11.46 -5.54 -23.49
N ARG A 657 11.07 -4.56 -22.68
CA ARG A 657 11.09 -3.15 -23.07
C ARG A 657 12.52 -2.65 -23.15
N GLN A 658 12.93 -2.15 -24.31
CA GLN A 658 14.25 -1.55 -24.50
C GLN A 658 14.19 -0.01 -24.48
N GLN A 659 15.20 0.60 -23.86
CA GLN A 659 15.49 2.03 -23.95
C GLN A 659 17.00 2.24 -23.85
N PHE A 660 17.54 3.22 -24.59
CA PHE A 660 19.00 3.45 -24.69
C PHE A 660 19.79 2.21 -25.16
N GLY A 661 19.15 1.34 -25.97
CA GLY A 661 19.79 0.16 -26.55
C GLY A 661 19.90 -1.07 -25.65
N VAL A 662 19.31 -1.04 -24.44
CA VAL A 662 19.30 -2.16 -23.48
C VAL A 662 17.90 -2.35 -22.88
N PRO A 663 17.56 -3.56 -22.38
CA PRO A 663 16.35 -3.77 -21.57
C PRO A 663 16.27 -2.78 -20.40
N ILE A 664 15.11 -2.20 -20.12
CA ILE A 664 14.98 -1.22 -19.04
C ILE A 664 15.28 -1.83 -17.66
N GLY A 665 15.12 -3.14 -17.50
CA GLY A 665 15.51 -3.89 -16.31
C GLY A 665 17.01 -3.91 -16.04
N SER A 666 17.87 -3.45 -16.97
CA SER A 666 19.30 -3.27 -16.67
C SER A 666 19.58 -2.01 -15.84
N PHE A 667 18.67 -1.03 -15.84
CA PHE A 667 18.85 0.21 -15.07
C PHE A 667 18.54 0.01 -13.59
N GLN A 668 19.46 0.42 -12.73
CA GLN A 668 19.33 0.28 -11.27
C GLN A 668 18.00 0.86 -10.74
N ALA A 669 17.57 2.02 -11.23
CA ALA A 669 16.32 2.65 -10.82
C ALA A 669 15.07 1.79 -11.09
N VAL A 670 15.10 0.94 -12.12
CA VAL A 670 14.01 -0.01 -12.41
C VAL A 670 14.16 -1.25 -11.54
N LYS A 671 15.36 -1.80 -11.42
CA LYS A 671 15.65 -2.96 -10.55
C LYS A 671 15.20 -2.73 -9.11
N HIS A 672 15.55 -1.59 -8.55
CA HIS A 672 15.24 -1.25 -7.15
C HIS A 672 13.74 -1.15 -6.92
N LYS A 673 12.98 -0.57 -7.86
CA LYS A 673 11.51 -0.54 -7.78
C LYS A 673 10.89 -1.94 -7.75
N LEU A 674 11.39 -2.84 -8.60
CA LEU A 674 10.94 -4.24 -8.65
C LEU A 674 11.28 -4.98 -7.36
N VAL A 675 12.47 -4.72 -6.80
CA VAL A 675 12.88 -5.30 -5.51
C VAL A 675 12.01 -4.81 -4.37
N ASP A 676 11.66 -3.52 -4.33
CA ASP A 676 10.78 -3.01 -3.29
C ASP A 676 9.38 -3.64 -3.38
N MET A 677 8.84 -3.81 -4.60
CA MET A 677 7.57 -4.53 -4.81
C MET A 677 7.67 -5.96 -4.30
N TYR A 678 8.78 -6.64 -4.62
CA TYR A 678 9.06 -7.98 -4.16
C TYR A 678 9.15 -8.07 -2.63
N CYS A 679 9.85 -7.15 -1.96
CA CYS A 679 9.92 -7.11 -0.50
C CYS A 679 8.53 -6.92 0.15
N LEU A 680 7.68 -6.06 -0.42
CA LEU A 680 6.30 -5.88 0.04
C LEU A 680 5.45 -7.14 -0.13
N ILE A 681 5.62 -7.86 -1.25
CA ILE A 681 4.96 -9.14 -1.49
C ILE A 681 5.44 -10.19 -0.48
N GLU A 682 6.75 -10.31 -0.24
CA GLU A 682 7.28 -11.27 0.74
C GLU A 682 6.78 -10.97 2.16
N ARG A 683 6.69 -9.68 2.52
CA ARG A 683 6.06 -9.25 3.78
C ARG A 683 4.60 -9.69 3.87
N ALA A 684 3.80 -9.37 2.84
CA ALA A 684 2.39 -9.75 2.81
C ALA A 684 2.19 -11.28 2.82
N ARG A 685 3.02 -12.02 2.08
CA ARG A 685 3.02 -13.48 2.07
C ARG A 685 3.29 -14.07 3.44
N ALA A 686 4.34 -13.60 4.12
CA ALA A 686 4.64 -14.05 5.48
C ALA A 686 3.44 -13.89 6.42
N LEU A 687 2.76 -12.74 6.39
CA LEU A 687 1.61 -12.45 7.25
C LEU A 687 0.35 -13.26 6.87
N VAL A 688 0.07 -13.44 5.57
CA VAL A 688 -1.07 -14.25 5.08
C VAL A 688 -0.90 -15.72 5.47
N TYR A 689 0.26 -16.31 5.22
CA TYR A 689 0.51 -17.72 5.56
C TYR A 689 0.62 -17.93 7.07
N PHE A 690 1.09 -16.94 7.83
CA PHE A 690 0.98 -16.98 9.29
C PHE A 690 -0.48 -17.06 9.75
N ALA A 691 -1.39 -16.27 9.16
CA ALA A 691 -2.80 -16.35 9.49
C ALA A 691 -3.43 -17.69 9.09
N ALA A 692 -3.07 -18.26 7.94
CA ALA A 692 -3.49 -19.60 7.53
C ALA A 692 -3.05 -20.68 8.55
N LEU A 693 -1.78 -20.65 8.97
CA LEU A 693 -1.23 -21.56 9.98
C LEU A 693 -1.91 -21.43 11.35
N VAL A 694 -2.25 -20.21 11.73
CA VAL A 694 -2.98 -19.93 12.98
C VAL A 694 -4.39 -20.53 12.96
N PHE A 695 -5.05 -20.60 11.80
CA PHE A 695 -6.33 -21.30 11.69
C PHE A 695 -6.20 -22.83 11.77
N ASP A 696 -5.19 -23.41 11.13
CA ASP A 696 -4.96 -24.87 11.14
C ASP A 696 -4.63 -25.44 12.51
N SER A 697 -4.07 -24.59 13.37
CA SER A 697 -3.70 -24.93 14.74
C SER A 697 -4.73 -24.53 15.79
N ASP A 698 -5.83 -23.88 15.38
CA ASP A 698 -6.82 -23.28 16.27
C ASP A 698 -6.22 -22.32 17.33
N ASP A 699 -5.22 -21.54 16.93
CA ASP A 699 -4.44 -20.69 17.82
C ASP A 699 -5.16 -19.38 18.19
N GLU A 700 -4.98 -18.92 19.43
CA GLU A 700 -5.66 -17.74 19.98
C GLU A 700 -5.28 -16.43 19.27
N ARG A 701 -4.14 -16.40 18.56
CA ARG A 701 -3.66 -15.24 17.80
C ARG A 701 -4.44 -15.01 16.49
N ARG A 702 -5.49 -15.79 16.20
CA ARG A 702 -6.31 -15.66 14.96
C ARG A 702 -6.72 -14.24 14.62
N THR A 703 -7.13 -13.46 15.62
CA THR A 703 -7.60 -12.09 15.40
C THR A 703 -6.47 -11.19 14.92
N ILE A 704 -5.34 -11.16 15.63
CA ILE A 704 -4.21 -10.31 15.23
C ILE A 704 -3.59 -10.79 13.92
N ALA A 705 -3.47 -12.10 13.72
CA ALA A 705 -2.95 -12.67 12.48
C ALA A 705 -3.81 -12.29 11.27
N THR A 706 -5.13 -12.38 11.40
CA THR A 706 -6.09 -11.96 10.36
C THR A 706 -5.96 -10.48 10.04
N SER A 707 -5.89 -9.62 11.07
CA SER A 707 -5.73 -8.17 10.88
C SER A 707 -4.44 -7.85 10.14
N MET A 708 -3.31 -8.47 10.52
CA MET A 708 -2.03 -8.28 9.85
C MET A 708 -2.03 -8.79 8.42
N ALA A 709 -2.60 -9.97 8.15
CA ALA A 709 -2.73 -10.50 6.79
C ALA A 709 -3.52 -9.54 5.89
N LYS A 710 -4.65 -9.02 6.40
CA LYS A 710 -5.50 -8.09 5.67
C LYS A 710 -4.82 -6.75 5.39
N ALA A 711 -4.23 -6.15 6.41
CA ALA A 711 -3.53 -4.88 6.29
C ALA A 711 -2.29 -5.03 5.38
N GLY A 712 -1.45 -6.05 5.62
CA GLY A 712 -0.24 -6.32 4.84
C GLY A 712 -0.52 -6.53 3.35
N ALA A 713 -1.51 -7.36 3.00
CA ALA A 713 -1.90 -7.58 1.59
C ALA A 713 -2.52 -6.32 0.97
N GLY A 714 -3.34 -5.58 1.73
CA GLY A 714 -3.96 -4.33 1.28
C GLY A 714 -2.95 -3.22 0.99
N GLU A 715 -2.01 -2.99 1.90
CA GLU A 715 -0.90 -2.04 1.75
C GLU A 715 0.00 -2.42 0.58
N CYS A 716 0.34 -3.70 0.44
CA CYS A 716 1.11 -4.22 -0.69
C CYS A 716 0.41 -3.87 -2.01
N LYS A 717 -0.89 -4.18 -2.13
CA LYS A 717 -1.68 -3.83 -3.33
C LYS A 717 -1.61 -2.34 -3.64
N ALA A 718 -1.89 -1.47 -2.65
CA ALA A 718 -1.90 -0.02 -2.85
C ALA A 718 -0.52 0.52 -3.29
N ALA A 719 0.56 0.02 -2.68
CA ALA A 719 1.92 0.41 -3.00
C ALA A 719 2.34 -0.03 -4.42
N LEU A 720 2.00 -1.25 -4.83
CA LEU A 720 2.32 -1.76 -6.16
C LEU A 720 1.61 -0.95 -7.26
N CYS A 721 0.35 -0.58 -7.05
CA CYS A 721 -0.43 0.20 -8.02
C CYS A 721 0.04 1.67 -8.15
N SER A 722 0.61 2.26 -7.09
CA SER A 722 1.09 3.65 -7.12
C SER A 722 2.50 3.80 -7.69
N ARG A 723 3.35 2.77 -7.56
CA ARG A 723 4.78 2.84 -7.92
C ARG A 723 5.07 2.81 -9.43
N TRP A 724 4.10 2.44 -10.28
CA TRP A 724 4.26 2.41 -11.75
C TRP A 724 3.13 3.15 -12.51
N PRO A 725 3.30 4.44 -12.84
CA PRO A 725 2.19 5.29 -13.30
C PRO A 725 1.60 5.00 -14.70
N SER A 726 2.25 4.21 -15.57
CA SER A 726 1.95 4.24 -17.02
C SER A 726 1.66 2.91 -17.71
N THR A 727 1.97 1.75 -17.11
CA THR A 727 1.92 0.47 -17.85
C THR A 727 0.89 -0.54 -17.32
N PHE A 728 0.60 -0.58 -16.01
CA PHE A 728 -0.25 -1.61 -15.39
C PHE A 728 -1.17 -1.02 -14.32
N ARG A 729 -2.27 -0.40 -14.74
CA ARG A 729 -3.42 -0.15 -13.87
C ARG A 729 -4.26 -1.43 -13.75
N TRP A 730 -5.12 -1.54 -12.73
CA TRP A 730 -5.96 -2.73 -12.50
C TRP A 730 -6.76 -3.14 -13.74
N ASP A 731 -7.25 -2.17 -14.51
CA ASP A 731 -7.90 -2.35 -15.81
C ASP A 731 -7.04 -3.10 -16.86
N ARG A 732 -5.72 -3.13 -16.71
CA ARG A 732 -4.79 -3.81 -17.62
C ARG A 732 -4.39 -5.22 -17.21
N LEU A 733 -4.70 -5.67 -15.99
CA LEU A 733 -4.54 -7.08 -15.61
C LEU A 733 -5.33 -8.00 -16.56
N TYR A 734 -6.49 -7.54 -17.02
CA TYR A 734 -7.40 -8.25 -17.92
C TYR A 734 -6.97 -8.24 -19.40
N VAL A 735 -6.09 -7.32 -19.80
CA VAL A 735 -5.86 -7.08 -21.24
C VAL A 735 -4.71 -7.92 -21.80
N GLY A 736 -3.86 -8.51 -20.97
CA GLY A 736 -2.64 -9.17 -21.44
C GLY A 736 -1.70 -8.20 -22.16
N ALA A 737 -0.42 -8.51 -22.25
CA ALA A 737 0.62 -7.61 -22.78
C ALA A 737 0.54 -7.32 -24.31
N ARG A 738 -0.64 -7.40 -24.95
CA ARG A 738 -0.79 -7.35 -26.42
C ARG A 738 -1.76 -6.29 -26.95
N THR A 739 -1.98 -5.18 -26.26
CA THR A 739 -2.45 -3.97 -26.97
C THR A 739 -1.23 -3.17 -27.41
N PRO A 740 -0.76 -3.31 -28.66
CA PRO A 740 0.18 -2.35 -29.20
C PRO A 740 -0.47 -0.98 -29.14
N VAL A 741 0.31 0.04 -28.78
CA VAL A 741 0.03 1.42 -29.18
C VAL A 741 -0.33 1.36 -30.67
N VAL A 742 -1.55 1.72 -31.03
CA VAL A 742 -2.04 1.73 -32.42
C VAL A 742 -1.01 2.48 -33.27
N PRO A 743 -0.35 1.83 -34.25
CA PRO A 743 0.46 2.56 -35.21
C PRO A 743 -0.49 3.35 -36.13
N PRO A 744 -0.07 4.52 -36.63
CA PRO A 744 -0.95 5.39 -37.41
C PRO A 744 -1.50 4.65 -38.65
N PRO A 745 -2.78 4.80 -39.00
CA PRO A 745 -3.31 4.14 -40.19
C PRO A 745 -2.80 4.87 -41.44
N GLY A 746 -2.00 4.17 -42.24
CA GLY A 746 -1.67 4.62 -43.58
C GLY A 746 -0.66 3.76 -44.32
N GLN A 747 -1.13 2.75 -45.06
CA GLN A 747 -0.96 2.64 -46.53
C GLN A 747 -1.37 1.25 -47.07
N GLY A 748 -2.57 1.19 -47.67
CA GLY A 748 -2.74 0.64 -49.02
C GLY A 748 -3.20 -0.81 -49.23
N ARG A 749 -4.37 -0.93 -49.90
CA ARG A 749 -5.00 -2.08 -50.61
C ARG A 749 -5.70 -3.09 -49.68
N GLY A 750 -7.02 -3.04 -49.51
CA GLY A 750 -8.07 -3.44 -50.47
C GLY A 750 -8.33 -4.94 -50.28
N THR A 751 -9.51 -5.49 -49.96
CA THR A 751 -10.91 -5.17 -50.27
C THR A 751 -11.81 -6.14 -49.50
N ALA A 752 -13.01 -5.68 -49.13
CA ALA A 752 -14.24 -6.45 -48.88
C ALA A 752 -14.34 -7.33 -47.61
N PHE A 753 -15.01 -6.81 -46.58
CA PHE A 753 -16.10 -7.54 -45.88
C PHE A 753 -16.99 -6.54 -45.11
N TRP A 754 -17.56 -5.57 -45.83
CA TRP A 754 -18.75 -4.82 -45.42
C TRP A 754 -19.81 -5.07 -46.50
N LYS A 755 -20.69 -6.03 -46.24
CA LYS A 755 -22.02 -6.18 -46.85
C LYS A 755 -22.82 -7.20 -46.04
N GLN A 756 -24.04 -6.82 -45.68
CA GLN A 756 -25.03 -7.50 -44.81
C GLN A 756 -24.69 -7.36 -43.32
N PHE A 757 -25.38 -6.54 -42.54
CA PHE A 757 -26.83 -6.53 -42.37
C PHE A 757 -27.42 -5.10 -42.29
N GLU A 758 -28.24 -4.75 -43.28
CA GLU A 758 -29.43 -3.91 -43.09
C GLU A 758 -30.63 -4.84 -42.92
N SER A 759 -31.45 -4.62 -41.88
CA SER A 759 -32.90 -4.39 -41.99
C SER A 759 -33.68 -4.77 -40.72
N SER A 760 -34.73 -3.98 -40.47
CA SER A 760 -35.85 -4.11 -39.50
C SER A 760 -35.57 -3.63 -38.06
N THR A 761 -35.81 -2.35 -37.72
CA THR A 761 -37.08 -1.61 -37.46
C THR A 761 -37.60 -1.72 -36.03
N HIS A 762 -37.52 -0.59 -35.30
CA HIS A 762 -38.55 0.08 -34.48
C HIS A 762 -39.53 -0.78 -33.67
N ASP A 763 -39.56 -0.62 -32.33
CA ASP A 763 -40.71 0.00 -31.64
C ASP A 763 -40.53 0.11 -30.09
N ARG A 764 -40.36 1.34 -29.58
CA ARG A 764 -41.24 2.03 -28.60
C ARG A 764 -40.54 3.24 -27.95
N PRO A 765 -41.14 4.44 -27.94
CA PRO A 765 -40.50 5.66 -27.48
C PRO A 765 -40.86 6.00 -26.02
N VAL A 766 -39.91 6.52 -25.24
CA VAL A 766 -40.22 7.43 -24.13
C VAL A 766 -40.02 8.86 -24.64
N ARG A 767 -41.14 9.51 -24.96
CA ARG A 767 -41.22 10.92 -25.33
C ARG A 767 -41.08 11.76 -24.07
N THR A 768 -40.03 12.55 -23.97
CA THR A 768 -40.10 13.90 -23.38
C THR A 768 -39.94 14.91 -24.51
N GLU A 769 -41.05 15.44 -25.01
CA GLU A 769 -41.04 16.58 -25.94
C GLU A 769 -40.44 17.79 -25.22
N ARG A 770 -39.21 18.17 -25.57
CA ARG A 770 -38.69 19.53 -25.36
C ARG A 770 -38.81 20.27 -26.68
N THR A 771 -39.92 20.97 -26.86
CA THR A 771 -40.15 21.83 -28.03
C THR A 771 -39.62 23.23 -27.74
N LEU A 772 -38.50 23.62 -28.36
CA LEU A 772 -38.15 25.03 -28.54
C LEU A 772 -39.20 25.65 -29.47
N THR A 773 -40.09 26.48 -28.93
CA THR A 773 -41.01 27.29 -29.75
C THR A 773 -40.59 28.75 -29.67
N ARG A 774 -40.21 29.32 -30.82
CA ARG A 774 -39.98 30.75 -31.01
C ARG A 774 -41.33 31.47 -30.98
N GLN A 775 -41.63 32.19 -29.90
CA GLN A 775 -42.72 33.17 -29.86
C GLN A 775 -42.14 34.59 -29.85
N GLY A 776 -42.21 35.26 -31.00
CA GLY A 776 -41.98 36.72 -31.11
C GLY A 776 -40.52 37.17 -31.08
N GLU A 777 -40.28 38.34 -31.68
CA GLU A 777 -39.00 39.05 -31.65
C GLU A 777 -38.86 39.77 -30.30
N SER A 778 -38.35 39.11 -29.23
CA SER A 778 -37.58 39.73 -28.12
C SER A 778 -37.43 38.94 -26.79
N THR A 779 -37.94 37.70 -26.63
CA THR A 779 -37.82 36.97 -25.33
C THR A 779 -37.34 35.52 -25.47
N TRP A 780 -36.26 35.16 -24.76
CA TRP A 780 -35.75 33.80 -24.58
C TRP A 780 -35.95 33.39 -23.11
N THR A 781 -36.79 32.38 -22.83
CA THR A 781 -36.95 31.81 -21.48
C THR A 781 -36.39 30.38 -21.45
N MET A 782 -35.46 30.09 -20.54
CA MET A 782 -35.01 28.73 -20.21
C MET A 782 -35.10 28.53 -18.70
N SER A 783 -35.85 27.51 -18.25
CA SER A 783 -35.83 27.12 -16.84
C SER A 783 -36.31 25.69 -16.58
N SER A 784 -35.60 25.04 -15.66
CA SER A 784 -36.17 24.08 -14.71
C SER A 784 -35.43 24.25 -13.39
N VAL A 785 -36.09 24.82 -12.37
CA VAL A 785 -35.68 24.64 -10.98
C VAL A 785 -36.49 23.46 -10.45
N THR A 786 -35.80 22.39 -10.05
CA THR A 786 -36.42 21.13 -9.65
C THR A 786 -36.12 20.83 -8.19
N LYS A 787 -37.16 20.57 -7.40
CA LYS A 787 -37.03 19.96 -6.08
C LYS A 787 -37.22 18.45 -6.24
N VAL A 788 -36.25 17.64 -5.82
CA VAL A 788 -36.36 16.18 -5.73
C VAL A 788 -36.29 15.81 -4.26
N ARG A 789 -37.34 15.18 -3.73
CA ARG A 789 -37.44 14.64 -2.38
C ARG A 789 -37.28 13.14 -2.48
N ARG A 790 -36.05 12.63 -2.37
CA ARG A 790 -35.88 11.23 -1.98
C ARG A 790 -36.49 11.07 -0.59
N SER A 791 -37.49 10.21 -0.46
CA SER A 791 -37.94 9.73 0.84
C SER A 791 -36.83 8.89 1.45
N TRP A 792 -35.86 9.55 2.08
CA TRP A 792 -35.09 8.90 3.12
C TRP A 792 -36.08 8.68 4.27
N SER A 793 -36.46 7.42 4.50
CA SER A 793 -36.79 7.03 5.86
C SER A 793 -35.56 7.42 6.70
N PRO A 794 -35.71 8.16 7.81
CA PRO A 794 -34.56 8.61 8.57
C PRO A 794 -33.91 7.40 9.22
N VAL A 795 -32.97 6.76 8.52
CA VAL A 795 -31.80 6.23 9.20
C VAL A 795 -31.19 7.47 9.84
N ARG A 796 -31.45 7.63 11.14
CA ARG A 796 -30.82 8.68 11.94
C ARG A 796 -29.32 8.48 11.78
N HIS A 797 -28.68 9.29 10.95
CA HIS A 797 -27.23 9.46 10.99
C HIS A 797 -26.88 10.09 12.34
N ARG A 798 -26.66 9.25 13.36
CA ARG A 798 -25.82 9.59 14.50
C ARG A 798 -24.37 9.47 14.04
N ALA A 799 -23.92 10.48 13.34
CA ALA A 799 -22.50 10.83 13.16
C ALA A 799 -22.56 12.34 12.91
N TRP A 800 -22.45 13.19 13.93
CA TRP A 800 -21.18 13.62 14.52
C TRP A 800 -21.39 14.16 15.96
N GLU A 801 -21.86 13.33 16.87
CA GLU A 801 -21.70 13.58 18.32
C GLU A 801 -20.72 12.55 18.88
N ARG A 802 -19.42 12.87 18.80
CA ARG A 802 -18.26 12.08 19.29
C ARG A 802 -18.21 10.62 18.79
N PRO A 803 -17.15 10.18 18.09
CA PRO A 803 -16.98 8.75 17.84
C PRO A 803 -16.87 8.03 19.20
N PRO A 804 -17.59 6.91 19.43
CA PRO A 804 -17.14 5.95 20.42
C PRO A 804 -15.81 5.38 19.94
N ARG A 805 -14.85 5.33 20.86
CA ARG A 805 -13.53 4.73 20.69
C ARG A 805 -13.64 3.30 20.15
N ARG A 806 -12.94 2.99 19.04
CA ARG A 806 -12.12 1.78 18.77
C ARG A 806 -12.07 1.40 17.27
N SER A 807 -10.85 1.06 16.84
CA SER A 807 -10.40 0.36 15.62
C SER A 807 -10.79 0.91 14.25
N SER A 808 -9.93 1.76 13.70
CA SER A 808 -9.91 2.27 12.32
C SER A 808 -9.28 1.31 11.29
N LEU A 809 -9.46 -0.01 11.46
CA LEU A 809 -8.86 -1.06 10.59
C LEU A 809 -9.66 -1.37 9.30
N SER A 810 -10.64 -0.56 8.94
CA SER A 810 -11.73 -0.98 8.05
C SER A 810 -11.70 -0.41 6.62
N TRP A 811 -10.75 0.45 6.26
CA TRP A 811 -10.80 1.21 4.99
C TRP A 811 -10.11 0.57 3.78
N VAL A 812 -9.58 -0.65 3.87
CA VAL A 812 -8.85 -1.29 2.75
C VAL A 812 -9.55 -2.55 2.20
N LEU A 813 -10.74 -2.93 2.71
CA LEU A 813 -11.38 -4.17 2.29
C LEU A 813 -12.11 -4.10 0.94
N MET A 814 -12.68 -2.97 0.51
CA MET A 814 -13.38 -2.93 -0.78
C MET A 814 -13.45 -1.52 -1.38
N PRO A 815 -12.63 -1.15 -2.38
CA PRO A 815 -12.89 0.03 -3.19
C PRO A 815 -13.68 -0.36 -4.45
N TYR A 816 -14.71 -1.19 -4.37
CA TYR A 816 -15.33 -1.75 -5.58
C TYR A 816 -16.86 -1.64 -5.53
N GLY A 817 -17.34 -0.47 -5.93
CA GLY A 817 -18.75 -0.24 -6.24
C GLY A 817 -19.16 1.20 -5.94
N LEU A 818 -19.48 1.95 -6.99
CA LEU A 818 -20.34 3.12 -6.84
C LEU A 818 -21.78 2.60 -6.86
N ASP A 819 -22.49 2.70 -5.73
CA ASP A 819 -23.92 2.46 -5.73
C ASP A 819 -24.65 3.58 -6.48
N ILE A 820 -24.83 3.39 -7.79
CA ILE A 820 -25.61 4.27 -8.65
C ILE A 820 -27.04 3.74 -8.63
N GLN A 821 -27.92 4.45 -7.93
CA GLN A 821 -29.35 4.20 -8.00
C GLN A 821 -29.94 5.03 -9.13
N ASP A 822 -30.39 4.37 -10.20
CA ASP A 822 -31.24 4.99 -11.19
C ASP A 822 -32.51 5.51 -10.51
N GLY A 823 -32.73 6.83 -10.59
CA GLY A 823 -34.03 7.38 -10.22
C GLY A 823 -35.08 6.93 -11.23
N ASP A 824 -36.35 6.85 -10.81
CA ASP A 824 -37.49 6.59 -11.70
C ASP A 824 -37.76 7.72 -12.72
N GLY A 825 -36.92 8.76 -12.73
CA GLY A 825 -37.04 9.94 -13.55
C GLY A 825 -38.11 10.93 -13.07
N SER A 826 -38.73 10.70 -11.90
CA SER A 826 -39.77 11.58 -11.37
C SER A 826 -39.17 12.88 -10.81
N LEU A 827 -39.82 14.00 -11.13
CA LEU A 827 -39.52 15.33 -10.61
C LEU A 827 -40.67 15.73 -9.70
N ASP A 828 -40.42 16.03 -8.42
CA ASP A 828 -41.52 16.36 -7.50
C ASP A 828 -42.15 17.71 -7.82
N ASN A 829 -41.31 18.70 -8.18
CA ASN A 829 -41.76 20.03 -8.53
C ASN A 829 -40.92 20.61 -9.67
N LEU A 830 -41.58 21.33 -10.57
CA LEU A 830 -40.95 22.05 -11.68
C LEU A 830 -41.38 23.52 -11.63
N HIS A 831 -40.42 24.41 -11.42
CA HIS A 831 -40.65 25.85 -11.47
C HIS A 831 -40.04 26.45 -12.74
N ARG A 832 -40.82 27.28 -13.43
CA ARG A 832 -40.35 28.11 -14.53
C ARG A 832 -39.93 29.46 -13.98
N CYS A 833 -38.71 29.85 -14.26
CA CYS A 833 -38.07 31.10 -13.85
C CYS A 833 -37.52 31.81 -15.09
N ASP A 834 -37.67 33.13 -15.17
CA ASP A 834 -36.82 33.94 -16.04
C ASP A 834 -35.60 34.36 -15.22
N LEU A 835 -34.40 33.95 -15.64
CA LEU A 835 -33.17 34.30 -14.93
C LEU A 835 -32.72 35.74 -15.23
N GLY A 836 -33.33 36.43 -16.20
CA GLY A 836 -33.11 37.85 -16.43
C GLY A 836 -33.88 38.76 -15.48
N ASP A 837 -34.76 38.20 -14.64
CA ASP A 837 -35.66 38.93 -13.74
C ASP A 837 -35.41 38.50 -12.28
N PRO A 838 -34.78 39.33 -11.43
CA PRO A 838 -34.50 38.98 -10.05
C PRO A 838 -35.76 38.76 -9.20
N GLU A 839 -36.88 39.44 -9.49
CA GLU A 839 -38.14 39.22 -8.76
C GLU A 839 -38.74 37.83 -9.07
N ALA A 840 -38.59 37.38 -10.33
CA ALA A 840 -38.98 36.04 -10.72
C ALA A 840 -38.12 34.96 -10.04
N ILE A 841 -36.82 35.23 -9.88
CA ILE A 841 -35.90 34.34 -9.15
C ILE A 841 -36.30 34.25 -7.68
N ASP A 842 -36.52 35.39 -7.02
CA ASP A 842 -36.89 35.44 -5.59
C ASP A 842 -38.19 34.67 -5.32
N SER A 843 -39.19 34.85 -6.19
CA SER A 843 -40.47 34.13 -6.12
C SER A 843 -40.31 32.61 -6.26
N VAL A 844 -39.40 32.14 -7.13
CA VAL A 844 -39.12 30.71 -7.28
C VAL A 844 -38.36 30.16 -6.07
N VAL A 845 -37.38 30.89 -5.53
CA VAL A 845 -36.65 30.47 -4.33
C VAL A 845 -37.57 30.38 -3.12
N GLU A 846 -38.48 31.35 -2.96
CA GLU A 846 -39.51 31.33 -1.92
C GLU A 846 -40.43 30.11 -2.07
N ALA A 847 -40.86 29.78 -3.29
CA ALA A 847 -41.71 28.64 -3.57
C ALA A 847 -41.01 27.28 -3.34
N VAL A 848 -39.69 27.19 -3.59
CA VAL A 848 -38.89 25.98 -3.34
C VAL A 848 -38.70 25.75 -1.83
N GLY A 849 -38.32 26.80 -1.09
CA GLY A 849 -38.05 26.76 0.35
C GLY A 849 -36.87 25.86 0.77
N GLY A 850 -36.47 25.94 2.04
CA GLY A 850 -35.41 25.10 2.63
C GLY A 850 -35.93 23.89 3.43
N PRO A 851 -35.04 23.00 3.91
CA PRO A 851 -33.59 23.00 3.68
C PRO A 851 -33.19 22.54 2.26
N ILE A 852 -32.03 23.00 1.77
CA ILE A 852 -31.45 22.62 0.48
C ILE A 852 -30.07 21.97 0.70
N ASP A 853 -29.90 20.73 0.25
CA ASP A 853 -28.64 19.97 0.40
C ASP A 853 -27.64 20.29 -0.72
N SER A 854 -28.12 20.41 -1.97
CA SER A 854 -27.28 20.67 -3.13
C SER A 854 -27.96 21.58 -4.15
N LEU A 855 -27.18 22.43 -4.81
CA LEU A 855 -27.60 23.27 -5.93
C LEU A 855 -26.74 22.98 -7.17
N PHE A 856 -27.39 22.58 -8.25
CA PHE A 856 -26.76 22.43 -9.56
C PHE A 856 -27.18 23.56 -10.50
N ASN A 857 -26.22 24.42 -10.87
CA ASN A 857 -26.46 25.59 -11.70
C ASN A 857 -26.04 25.36 -13.16
N CYS A 858 -27.04 25.34 -14.04
CA CYS A 858 -26.86 25.18 -15.49
C CYS A 858 -27.77 26.15 -16.27
N ALA A 859 -27.18 27.24 -16.79
CA ALA A 859 -27.80 28.18 -17.71
C ALA A 859 -26.83 28.48 -18.85
N GLY A 860 -27.42 28.69 -20.02
CA GLY A 860 -26.67 28.86 -21.24
C GLY A 860 -27.56 29.45 -22.32
N LEU A 861 -27.72 30.76 -22.32
CA LEU A 861 -27.97 31.45 -23.58
C LEU A 861 -26.72 31.28 -24.46
N PRO A 862 -26.89 30.83 -25.71
CA PRO A 862 -25.78 30.66 -26.65
C PRO A 862 -25.29 32.02 -27.16
N THR A 863 -24.17 32.01 -27.90
CA THR A 863 -23.58 33.17 -28.59
C THR A 863 -24.50 33.82 -29.63
N THR A 864 -25.61 33.19 -30.01
CA THR A 864 -26.61 33.77 -30.92
C THR A 864 -27.59 34.73 -30.22
N ALA A 865 -27.60 34.76 -28.89
CA ALA A 865 -28.34 35.76 -28.12
C ALA A 865 -27.51 37.05 -27.94
N PRO A 866 -28.13 38.22 -27.74
CA PRO A 866 -27.39 39.47 -27.50
C PRO A 866 -26.49 39.37 -26.26
N ASP A 867 -25.23 39.79 -26.37
CA ASP A 867 -24.22 39.63 -25.31
C ASP A 867 -24.66 40.18 -23.95
N ARG A 868 -25.39 41.30 -23.93
CA ARG A 868 -25.93 41.87 -22.68
C ARG A 868 -26.90 40.90 -22.00
N GLN A 869 -27.79 40.29 -22.79
CA GLN A 869 -28.75 39.31 -22.28
C GLN A 869 -28.03 38.03 -21.82
N VAL A 870 -26.97 37.62 -22.52
CA VAL A 870 -26.11 36.51 -22.13
C VAL A 870 -25.46 36.77 -20.77
N MET A 871 -24.91 37.97 -20.53
CA MET A 871 -24.32 38.32 -19.24
C MET A 871 -25.35 38.33 -18.10
N LEU A 872 -26.52 38.92 -18.34
CA LEU A 872 -27.60 38.97 -17.35
C LEU A 872 -28.08 37.57 -16.96
N VAL A 873 -28.28 36.68 -17.93
CA VAL A 873 -28.83 35.34 -17.67
C VAL A 873 -27.75 34.36 -17.20
N ASN A 874 -26.64 34.25 -17.93
CA ASN A 874 -25.63 33.21 -17.68
C ASN A 874 -24.80 33.50 -16.42
N PHE A 875 -24.72 34.76 -15.97
CA PHE A 875 -24.00 35.14 -14.76
C PHE A 875 -24.86 35.87 -13.73
N CYS A 876 -25.38 37.08 -14.00
CA CYS A 876 -26.03 37.90 -12.96
C CYS A 876 -27.23 37.17 -12.29
N GLY A 877 -28.13 36.60 -13.08
CA GLY A 877 -29.28 35.84 -12.59
C GLY A 877 -28.90 34.54 -11.91
N HIS A 878 -27.93 33.84 -12.48
CA HIS A 878 -27.36 32.63 -11.91
C HIS A 878 -26.73 32.85 -10.53
N ARG A 879 -25.99 33.96 -10.39
CA ARG A 879 -25.41 34.38 -9.13
C ARG A 879 -26.50 34.79 -8.15
N HIS A 880 -27.49 35.58 -8.58
CA HIS A 880 -28.62 36.00 -7.74
C HIS A 880 -29.40 34.82 -7.19
N LEU A 881 -29.71 33.83 -8.03
CA LEU A 881 -30.32 32.55 -7.62
C LEU A 881 -29.47 31.84 -6.54
N THR A 882 -28.15 31.81 -6.74
CA THR A 882 -27.24 31.14 -5.80
C THR A 882 -27.20 31.85 -4.46
N GLU A 883 -27.05 33.17 -4.44
CA GLU A 883 -27.05 33.97 -3.22
C GLU A 883 -28.40 33.91 -2.48
N ALA A 884 -29.52 33.82 -3.20
CA ALA A 884 -30.83 33.62 -2.60
C ALA A 884 -31.02 32.22 -1.99
N VAL A 885 -30.34 31.19 -2.53
CA VAL A 885 -30.39 29.81 -2.04
C VAL A 885 -29.48 29.56 -0.84
N ILE A 886 -28.32 30.22 -0.76
CA ILE A 886 -27.33 30.01 0.32
C ILE A 886 -27.93 30.04 1.74
N PRO A 887 -28.80 31.01 2.10
CA PRO A 887 -29.44 31.04 3.43
C PRO A 887 -30.35 29.85 3.75
N LEU A 888 -30.77 29.09 2.72
CA LEU A 888 -31.63 27.91 2.85
C LEU A 888 -30.81 26.60 2.88
N MET A 889 -29.49 26.68 2.72
CA MET A 889 -28.63 25.50 2.67
C MET A 889 -28.25 24.97 4.05
N VAL A 890 -28.00 23.67 4.13
CA VAL A 890 -27.52 23.00 5.35
C VAL A 890 -25.99 22.96 5.40
N PRO A 891 -25.38 22.90 6.61
CA PRO A 891 -23.95 22.60 6.75
C PRO A 891 -23.59 21.28 6.06
N GLY A 892 -22.52 21.29 5.25
CA GLY A 892 -22.14 20.18 4.36
C GLY A 892 -22.67 20.27 2.94
N GLY A 893 -23.53 21.27 2.67
CA GLY A 893 -24.16 21.48 1.37
C GLY A 893 -23.17 21.78 0.24
N SER A 894 -23.62 21.58 -1.00
CA SER A 894 -22.78 21.71 -2.20
C SER A 894 -23.44 22.51 -3.32
N ILE A 895 -22.65 23.33 -4.01
CA ILE A 895 -23.05 24.13 -5.16
C ILE A 895 -22.08 23.84 -6.29
N ALA A 896 -22.59 23.48 -7.47
CA ALA A 896 -21.78 23.25 -8.66
C ALA A 896 -22.31 24.04 -9.87
N PHE A 897 -21.42 24.82 -10.51
CA PHE A 897 -21.73 25.57 -11.73
C PHE A 897 -21.23 24.90 -13.01
N ILE A 898 -21.95 25.07 -14.12
CA ILE A 898 -21.42 24.82 -15.48
C ILE A 898 -20.82 26.09 -16.08
N SER A 899 -19.49 26.13 -16.08
CA SER A 899 -18.71 27.25 -16.59
C SER A 899 -18.25 27.08 -18.05
N SER A 900 -18.11 25.86 -18.58
CA SER A 900 -17.51 25.62 -19.92
C SER A 900 -16.03 25.99 -20.02
N VAL A 901 -15.31 25.31 -20.91
CA VAL A 901 -13.91 25.62 -21.27
C VAL A 901 -13.72 27.05 -21.77
N ALA A 902 -14.79 27.73 -22.20
CA ALA A 902 -14.78 29.15 -22.53
C ALA A 902 -14.36 30.05 -21.35
N GLY A 903 -14.49 29.57 -20.10
CA GLY A 903 -14.05 30.28 -18.90
C GLY A 903 -12.56 30.10 -18.55
N MET A 904 -11.77 29.40 -19.37
CA MET A 904 -10.35 29.12 -19.07
C MET A 904 -9.48 30.38 -18.93
N GLY A 905 -9.83 31.47 -19.61
CA GLY A 905 -9.10 32.74 -19.60
C GLY A 905 -9.25 33.56 -18.32
N TRP A 906 -10.09 33.15 -17.37
CA TRP A 906 -10.50 33.95 -16.23
C TRP A 906 -9.33 34.46 -15.36
N ILE A 907 -8.24 33.70 -15.23
CA ILE A 907 -7.06 34.10 -14.45
C ILE A 907 -6.37 35.31 -15.07
N ALA A 908 -6.28 35.35 -16.41
CA ALA A 908 -5.69 36.48 -17.12
C ALA A 908 -6.54 37.76 -16.96
N ASN A 909 -7.86 37.59 -16.80
CA ASN A 909 -8.83 38.66 -16.60
C ASN A 909 -9.26 38.82 -15.13
N ALA A 910 -8.53 38.23 -14.17
CA ALA A 910 -9.00 38.11 -12.79
C ALA A 910 -9.29 39.48 -12.14
N ALA A 911 -8.49 40.51 -12.45
CA ALA A 911 -8.70 41.85 -11.88
C ALA A 911 -10.03 42.48 -12.30
N SER A 912 -10.42 42.37 -13.59
CA SER A 912 -11.69 42.90 -14.08
C SER A 912 -12.86 42.03 -13.66
N MET A 913 -12.70 40.71 -13.68
CA MET A 913 -13.73 39.77 -13.24
C MET A 913 -14.02 39.90 -11.74
N LEU A 914 -12.99 40.06 -10.88
CA LEU A 914 -13.19 40.27 -9.44
C LEU A 914 -13.87 41.61 -9.15
N ALA A 915 -13.59 42.66 -9.92
CA ALA A 915 -14.30 43.93 -9.79
C ALA A 915 -15.80 43.78 -10.09
N PHE A 916 -16.15 42.99 -11.11
CA PHE A 916 -17.55 42.70 -11.44
C PHE A 916 -18.23 41.77 -10.41
N VAL A 917 -17.53 40.71 -10.01
CA VAL A 917 -18.00 39.73 -9.02
C VAL A 917 -18.20 40.36 -7.64
N ALA A 918 -17.48 41.44 -7.32
CA ALA A 918 -17.63 42.16 -6.06
C ALA A 918 -18.92 43.00 -5.96
N GLU A 919 -19.62 43.27 -7.07
CA GLU A 919 -20.89 44.00 -7.04
C GLU A 919 -21.94 43.23 -6.22
N PRO A 920 -22.68 43.84 -5.29
CA PRO A 920 -23.37 43.11 -4.23
C PRO A 920 -24.64 42.36 -4.67
N ASP A 921 -25.33 42.83 -5.71
CA ASP A 921 -26.64 42.33 -6.12
C ASP A 921 -26.86 42.40 -7.64
N PHE A 922 -27.97 41.84 -8.12
CA PHE A 922 -28.32 41.81 -9.54
C PHE A 922 -28.40 43.22 -10.16
N PRO A 923 -29.10 44.22 -9.56
CA PRO A 923 -29.14 45.59 -10.10
C PRO A 923 -27.75 46.27 -10.18
N SER A 924 -26.88 46.06 -9.19
CA SER A 924 -25.52 46.61 -9.20
C SER A 924 -24.67 45.94 -10.28
N GLY A 925 -24.85 44.63 -10.49
CA GLY A 925 -24.23 43.90 -11.61
C GLY A 925 -24.70 44.42 -12.97
N GLU A 926 -25.99 44.72 -13.14
CA GLU A 926 -26.52 45.34 -14.36
C GLU A 926 -25.92 46.74 -14.60
N ALA A 927 -25.88 47.57 -13.56
CA ALA A 927 -25.26 48.89 -13.63
C ALA A 927 -23.76 48.81 -13.97
N TRP A 928 -23.06 47.79 -13.46
CA TRP A 928 -21.66 47.55 -13.78
C TRP A 928 -21.47 47.19 -15.26
N LEU A 929 -22.33 46.34 -15.82
CA LEU A 929 -22.29 45.99 -17.24
C LEU A 929 -22.49 47.23 -18.13
N ASP A 930 -23.43 48.10 -17.76
CA ASP A 930 -23.70 49.35 -18.49
C ASP A 930 -22.53 50.36 -18.37
N ALA A 931 -21.86 50.41 -17.21
CA ALA A 931 -20.71 51.27 -16.98
C ALA A 931 -19.41 50.74 -17.60
N ASN A 932 -19.30 49.42 -17.80
CA ASN A 932 -18.11 48.74 -18.30
C ASN A 932 -18.49 47.83 -19.48
N PRO A 933 -18.76 48.38 -20.69
CA PRO A 933 -19.16 47.57 -21.84
C PRO A 933 -18.01 46.79 -22.49
N GLU A 934 -16.77 47.29 -22.42
CA GLU A 934 -15.62 46.69 -23.12
C GLU A 934 -15.33 45.22 -22.76
N PRO A 935 -15.43 44.77 -21.48
CA PRO A 935 -15.14 43.39 -21.10
C PRO A 935 -16.08 42.32 -21.68
N TRP A 936 -17.27 42.68 -22.17
CA TRP A 936 -18.29 41.70 -22.57
C TRP A 936 -18.95 41.95 -23.94
N THR A 937 -18.86 43.15 -24.53
CA THR A 937 -19.57 43.51 -25.78
C THR A 937 -19.05 42.84 -27.07
N ALA A 938 -18.02 42.00 -27.00
CA ALA A 938 -17.49 41.23 -28.13
C ALA A 938 -17.64 39.71 -27.97
N ASN A 939 -17.91 39.23 -26.74
CA ASN A 939 -18.05 37.82 -26.42
C ASN A 939 -18.67 37.65 -25.02
N GLY A 940 -19.95 37.98 -24.90
CA GLY A 940 -20.69 37.90 -23.63
C GLY A 940 -20.76 36.47 -23.10
N TYR A 941 -20.75 35.47 -24.00
CA TYR A 941 -20.72 34.07 -23.59
C TYR A 941 -19.42 33.73 -22.82
N ALA A 942 -18.24 33.94 -23.41
CA ALA A 942 -16.99 33.63 -22.73
C ALA A 942 -16.80 34.48 -21.46
N CYS A 943 -17.13 35.78 -21.52
CA CYS A 943 -17.05 36.67 -20.36
C CYS A 943 -17.94 36.19 -19.19
N SER A 944 -19.18 35.73 -19.47
CA SER A 944 -20.05 35.17 -18.43
C SER A 944 -19.47 33.93 -17.76
N LYS A 945 -18.70 33.13 -18.50
CA LYS A 945 -18.06 31.91 -18.00
C LYS A 945 -16.81 32.22 -17.17
N GLU A 946 -16.03 33.21 -17.60
CA GLU A 946 -14.92 33.72 -16.79
C GLU A 946 -15.42 34.31 -15.47
N ALA A 947 -16.53 35.04 -15.49
CA ALA A 947 -17.17 35.57 -14.29
C ALA A 947 -17.65 34.47 -13.33
N ILE A 948 -18.17 33.34 -13.84
CA ILE A 948 -18.52 32.16 -13.01
C ILE A 948 -17.28 31.61 -12.30
N ASN A 949 -16.17 31.39 -13.01
CA ASN A 949 -14.95 30.85 -12.39
C ASN A 949 -14.37 31.81 -11.34
N ALA A 950 -14.38 33.12 -11.63
CA ALA A 950 -13.97 34.14 -10.67
C ALA A 950 -14.89 34.19 -9.43
N TYR A 951 -16.21 34.10 -9.61
CA TYR A 951 -17.17 34.00 -8.50
C TYR A 951 -16.96 32.73 -7.68
N VAL A 952 -16.68 31.60 -8.33
CA VAL A 952 -16.40 30.34 -7.63
C VAL A 952 -15.17 30.45 -6.74
N ALA A 953 -14.07 30.98 -7.27
CA ALA A 953 -12.84 31.18 -6.53
C ALA A 953 -13.03 32.17 -5.36
N TRP A 954 -13.76 33.27 -5.59
CA TRP A 954 -13.97 34.32 -4.60
C TRP A 954 -14.97 33.93 -3.50
N ARG A 955 -16.15 33.45 -3.88
CA ARG A 955 -17.25 33.15 -2.95
C ARG A 955 -17.08 31.81 -2.27
N GLY A 956 -16.53 30.81 -2.96
CA GLY A 956 -16.30 29.49 -2.39
C GLY A 956 -15.37 29.52 -1.18
N PHE A 957 -14.36 30.38 -1.19
CA PHE A 957 -13.47 30.58 -0.04
C PHE A 957 -14.20 31.15 1.19
N GLN A 958 -15.19 32.01 0.99
CA GLN A 958 -15.96 32.63 2.07
C GLN A 958 -16.99 31.66 2.68
N LEU A 959 -17.54 30.76 1.86
CA LEU A 959 -18.55 29.78 2.29
C LEU A 959 -17.94 28.53 2.93
N ALA A 960 -16.66 28.24 2.67
CA ALA A 960 -15.98 27.06 3.21
C ALA A 960 -16.03 26.96 4.74
N PRO A 961 -15.80 28.05 5.52
CA PRO A 961 -15.95 28.03 6.98
C PRO A 961 -17.39 27.78 7.47
N GLU A 962 -18.39 28.09 6.64
CA GLU A 962 -19.81 27.83 6.91
C GLU A 962 -20.21 26.39 6.55
N GLY A 963 -19.27 25.58 6.04
CA GLY A 963 -19.48 24.20 5.65
C GLY A 963 -20.17 24.04 4.29
N ILE A 964 -20.29 25.10 3.49
CA ILE A 964 -20.90 25.05 2.15
C ILE A 964 -19.80 25.05 1.09
N ARG A 965 -19.84 24.07 0.19
CA ARG A 965 -18.87 23.92 -0.90
C ARG A 965 -19.41 24.53 -2.17
N LEU A 966 -18.58 25.31 -2.86
CA LEU A 966 -18.94 25.94 -4.12
C LEU A 966 -17.82 25.73 -5.14
N ASN A 967 -18.14 25.08 -6.26
CA ASN A 967 -17.20 24.68 -7.32
C ASN A 967 -17.80 24.93 -8.72
N SER A 968 -16.97 24.85 -9.77
CA SER A 968 -17.44 24.81 -11.16
C SER A 968 -16.83 23.67 -11.96
N LEU A 969 -17.59 23.19 -12.94
CA LEU A 969 -17.15 22.31 -14.00
C LEU A 969 -16.97 23.11 -15.29
N ASN A 970 -15.84 22.91 -15.95
CA ASN A 970 -15.46 23.52 -17.22
C ASN A 970 -15.45 22.43 -18.29
N PRO A 971 -16.63 22.01 -18.81
CA PRO A 971 -16.70 21.04 -19.88
C PRO A 971 -16.10 21.57 -21.16
N GLY A 972 -15.38 20.72 -21.89
CA GLY A 972 -15.01 20.99 -23.29
C GLY A 972 -16.16 20.68 -24.25
N PRO A 973 -15.86 20.49 -25.55
CA PRO A 973 -16.86 20.17 -26.56
C PRO A 973 -17.70 18.96 -26.15
N THR A 974 -18.98 19.20 -25.91
CA THR A 974 -19.94 18.21 -25.42
C THR A 974 -21.16 18.20 -26.33
N ASP A 975 -21.61 17.02 -26.76
CA ASP A 975 -22.75 16.84 -27.64
C ASP A 975 -24.06 17.12 -26.89
N THR A 976 -24.36 18.41 -26.76
CA THR A 976 -25.57 18.94 -26.10
C THR A 976 -26.55 19.50 -27.14
N PRO A 977 -27.83 19.70 -26.78
CA PRO A 977 -28.80 20.37 -27.64
C PRO A 977 -28.41 21.80 -28.08
N MET A 978 -27.41 22.44 -27.43
CA MET A 978 -26.90 23.76 -27.81
C MET A 978 -25.83 23.71 -28.92
N MET A 979 -25.25 22.54 -29.19
CA MET A 979 -24.17 22.39 -30.19
C MET A 979 -24.56 22.94 -31.58
N PRO A 980 -25.79 22.75 -32.09
CA PRO A 980 -26.20 23.34 -33.37
C PRO A 980 -26.10 24.88 -33.41
N SER A 981 -26.45 25.58 -32.33
CA SER A 981 -26.35 27.06 -32.26
C SER A 981 -24.90 27.54 -32.21
N PHE A 982 -24.02 26.77 -31.56
CA PHE A 982 -22.59 27.08 -31.58
C PHE A 982 -22.00 26.89 -32.98
N VAL A 983 -22.35 25.80 -33.66
CA VAL A 983 -21.99 25.52 -35.06
C VAL A 983 -22.51 26.61 -36.00
N GLU A 984 -23.73 27.12 -35.79
CA GLU A 984 -24.27 28.25 -36.56
C GLU A 984 -23.44 29.52 -36.39
N SER A 985 -22.98 29.81 -35.16
CA SER A 985 -22.22 31.04 -34.87
C SER A 985 -20.74 31.00 -35.28
N GLN A 986 -20.06 29.85 -35.11
CA GLN A 986 -18.61 29.72 -35.34
C GLN A 986 -18.26 28.92 -36.60
N GLY A 987 -19.24 28.26 -37.22
CA GLY A 987 -19.06 27.36 -38.36
C GLY A 987 -18.66 25.93 -37.96
N GLN A 988 -19.09 24.95 -38.75
CA GLN A 988 -18.76 23.52 -38.53
C GLN A 988 -17.25 23.25 -38.57
N GLU A 989 -16.53 23.95 -39.47
CA GLU A 989 -15.08 23.82 -39.64
C GLU A 989 -14.29 24.20 -38.37
N PHE A 990 -14.82 25.11 -37.55
CA PHE A 990 -14.21 25.47 -36.27
C PHE A 990 -14.23 24.29 -35.28
N PHE A 991 -15.36 23.57 -35.18
CA PHE A 991 -15.53 22.42 -34.29
C PHE A 991 -14.87 21.13 -34.82
N ASP A 992 -14.77 20.98 -36.14
CA ASP A 992 -14.05 19.85 -36.76
C ASP A 992 -12.53 19.93 -36.53
N ASN A 993 -12.03 21.14 -36.27
CA ASN A 993 -10.63 21.41 -35.97
C ASN A 993 -10.27 21.33 -34.48
N PHE A 994 -11.24 21.09 -33.59
CA PHE A 994 -10.96 20.88 -32.18
C PHE A 994 -10.19 19.57 -31.91
N PRO A 995 -9.20 19.58 -30.99
CA PRO A 995 -8.57 18.35 -30.53
C PRO A 995 -9.61 17.42 -29.91
N LYS A 996 -9.70 16.19 -30.42
CA LYS A 996 -10.52 15.10 -29.87
C LYS A 996 -9.62 13.91 -29.54
N PRO A 997 -8.83 13.96 -28.45
CA PRO A 997 -7.89 12.88 -28.12
C PRO A 997 -8.56 11.52 -27.93
N ILE A 998 -9.81 11.52 -27.46
CA ILE A 998 -10.66 10.32 -27.33
C ILE A 998 -11.49 10.01 -28.60
N GLY A 999 -11.25 10.71 -29.71
CA GLY A 999 -11.88 10.47 -31.01
C GLY A 999 -13.29 11.03 -31.21
N ARG A 1000 -13.92 11.59 -30.16
CA ARG A 1000 -15.26 12.19 -30.20
C ARG A 1000 -15.41 13.34 -29.19
N ASN A 1001 -16.52 14.07 -29.26
CA ASN A 1001 -16.93 14.99 -28.20
C ASN A 1001 -17.39 14.19 -26.96
N SER A 1002 -17.39 14.83 -25.79
CA SER A 1002 -17.97 14.23 -24.59
C SER A 1002 -19.50 14.16 -24.69
N THR A 1003 -20.13 13.21 -24.00
CA THR A 1003 -21.60 13.15 -23.84
C THR A 1003 -22.04 13.95 -22.62
N ALA A 1004 -23.33 14.31 -22.55
CA ALA A 1004 -23.88 14.96 -21.36
C ALA A 1004 -23.78 14.09 -20.10
N GLU A 1005 -23.89 12.77 -20.26
CA GLU A 1005 -23.77 11.79 -19.18
C GLU A 1005 -22.35 11.73 -18.61
N GLU A 1006 -21.33 11.77 -19.47
CA GLU A 1006 -19.93 11.83 -19.06
C GLU A 1006 -19.63 13.07 -18.21
N GLN A 1007 -20.24 14.20 -18.57
CA GLN A 1007 -20.14 15.45 -17.79
C GLN A 1007 -20.91 15.38 -16.47
N ALA A 1008 -22.01 14.61 -16.42
CA ALA A 1008 -22.80 14.42 -15.21
C ALA A 1008 -22.01 13.71 -14.10
N TRP A 1009 -21.12 12.76 -14.43
CA TRP A 1009 -20.29 12.08 -13.45
C TRP A 1009 -19.41 13.03 -12.64
N CYS A 1010 -18.78 14.00 -13.31
CA CYS A 1010 -17.97 15.01 -12.64
C CYS A 1010 -18.81 15.90 -11.71
N LEU A 1011 -20.07 16.16 -12.08
CA LEU A 1011 -21.00 16.94 -11.24
C LEU A 1011 -21.48 16.16 -10.02
N VAL A 1012 -21.78 14.88 -10.18
CA VAL A 1012 -22.14 13.98 -9.07
C VAL A 1012 -20.97 13.92 -8.08
N MET A 1013 -19.74 13.80 -8.60
CA MET A 1013 -18.54 13.86 -7.76
C MET A 1013 -18.42 15.18 -7.01
N LEU A 1014 -18.54 16.33 -7.69
CA LEU A 1014 -18.40 17.65 -7.06
C LEU A 1014 -19.50 17.94 -6.02
N ASN A 1015 -20.69 17.37 -6.17
CA ASN A 1015 -21.79 17.51 -5.21
C ASN A 1015 -21.74 16.45 -4.10
N SER A 1016 -20.94 15.39 -4.25
CA SER A 1016 -20.84 14.29 -3.29
C SER A 1016 -20.12 14.71 -2.00
N PRO A 1017 -20.53 14.23 -0.82
CA PRO A 1017 -19.76 14.36 0.43
C PRO A 1017 -18.31 13.87 0.31
N ARG A 1018 -18.00 12.95 -0.61
CA ARG A 1018 -16.64 12.42 -0.82
C ARG A 1018 -15.65 13.48 -1.33
N SER A 1019 -16.15 14.54 -1.95
CA SER A 1019 -15.37 15.69 -2.40
C SER A 1019 -15.40 16.82 -1.38
N SER A 1020 -15.48 16.50 -0.08
CA SER A 1020 -15.61 17.49 1.01
C SER A 1020 -14.43 18.46 1.08
N TYR A 1021 -13.26 18.03 0.64
CA TYR A 1021 -12.04 18.83 0.58
C TYR A 1021 -11.85 19.59 -0.74
N VAL A 1022 -12.79 19.50 -1.68
CA VAL A 1022 -12.77 20.24 -2.96
C VAL A 1022 -13.69 21.44 -2.83
N VAL A 1023 -13.10 22.64 -2.73
CA VAL A 1023 -13.83 23.90 -2.57
C VAL A 1023 -13.17 25.01 -3.37
N ALA A 1024 -13.95 25.99 -3.83
CA ALA A 1024 -13.48 27.16 -4.58
C ALA A 1024 -12.69 26.79 -5.86
N THR A 1025 -12.98 25.62 -6.44
CA THR A 1025 -12.20 25.03 -7.53
C THR A 1025 -13.00 24.96 -8.83
N SER A 1026 -12.32 25.25 -9.94
CA SER A 1026 -12.82 25.09 -11.31
C SER A 1026 -12.17 23.87 -11.97
N VAL A 1027 -12.92 22.79 -12.14
CA VAL A 1027 -12.44 21.51 -12.67
C VAL A 1027 -12.69 21.44 -14.18
N PHE A 1028 -11.67 21.07 -14.97
CA PHE A 1028 -11.83 20.79 -16.39
C PHE A 1028 -12.18 19.32 -16.63
N ALA A 1029 -13.25 19.06 -17.40
CA ALA A 1029 -13.67 17.71 -17.76
C ALA A 1029 -14.03 17.68 -19.26
N ASP A 1030 -13.12 17.23 -20.12
CA ASP A 1030 -13.25 17.54 -21.56
C ASP A 1030 -12.69 16.49 -22.53
N GLY A 1031 -12.47 15.26 -22.06
CA GLY A 1031 -11.93 14.20 -22.90
C GLY A 1031 -10.52 14.50 -23.47
N GLY A 1032 -9.78 15.44 -22.86
CA GLY A 1032 -8.43 15.82 -23.24
C GLY A 1032 -8.32 17.03 -24.17
N PHE A 1033 -9.42 17.75 -24.45
CA PHE A 1033 -9.41 18.95 -25.29
C PHE A 1033 -8.42 20.03 -24.78
N THR A 1034 -8.48 20.36 -23.49
CA THR A 1034 -7.59 21.35 -22.85
C THR A 1034 -6.15 20.86 -22.89
N GLY A 1035 -5.91 19.59 -22.57
CA GLY A 1035 -4.57 18.98 -22.67
C GLY A 1035 -4.00 19.05 -24.10
N GLY A 1036 -4.81 18.73 -25.12
CA GLY A 1036 -4.41 18.83 -26.52
C GLY A 1036 -4.13 20.27 -26.97
N THR A 1037 -4.85 21.24 -26.41
CA THR A 1037 -4.67 22.66 -26.70
C THR A 1037 -3.41 23.23 -26.03
N VAL A 1038 -3.17 22.89 -24.76
CA VAL A 1038 -2.03 23.35 -23.96
C VAL A 1038 -0.71 22.75 -24.47
N TYR A 1039 -0.70 21.45 -24.82
CA TYR A 1039 0.53 20.75 -25.21
C TYR A 1039 0.81 20.74 -26.72
N ARG A 1040 0.08 21.54 -27.52
CA ARG A 1040 0.12 21.54 -29.00
C ARG A 1040 0.08 20.13 -29.58
N TRP A 1041 -1.11 19.55 -29.62
CA TRP A 1041 -1.34 18.29 -30.30
C TRP A 1041 -0.87 18.38 -31.78
N HIS A 1042 0.16 17.61 -32.14
CA HIS A 1042 0.61 17.49 -33.52
C HIS A 1042 -0.19 16.36 -34.20
N ARG A 1043 -0.99 16.71 -35.22
CA ARG A 1043 -1.55 15.69 -36.12
C ARG A 1043 -0.39 15.01 -36.88
N PRO A 1044 -0.41 13.68 -37.07
CA PRO A 1044 0.69 12.94 -37.74
C PRO A 1044 0.96 13.36 -39.20
N ASP A 1045 0.02 14.07 -39.84
CA ASP A 1045 0.09 14.54 -41.22
C ASP A 1045 0.82 15.89 -41.39
N GLY A 1046 1.33 16.48 -40.30
CA GLY A 1046 2.05 17.76 -40.35
C GLY A 1046 1.17 18.97 -40.64
N ALA A 1047 -0.15 18.81 -40.70
CA ALA A 1047 -1.08 19.94 -40.76
C ALA A 1047 -1.23 20.53 -39.36
N HIS A 1048 -0.64 21.72 -39.14
CA HIS A 1048 -1.00 22.53 -37.98
C HIS A 1048 -2.50 22.82 -38.04
N ALA A 1049 -3.21 22.73 -36.91
CA ALA A 1049 -4.54 23.31 -36.79
C ALA A 1049 -4.40 24.83 -36.95
N THR A 1050 -4.45 25.32 -38.20
CA THR A 1050 -4.25 26.73 -38.56
C THR A 1050 -5.48 27.60 -38.28
N GLY A 1051 -6.49 27.08 -37.57
CA GLY A 1051 -7.73 27.79 -37.28
C GLY A 1051 -7.82 28.48 -35.92
N VAL A 1052 -6.98 28.12 -34.94
CA VAL A 1052 -6.95 28.78 -33.63
C VAL A 1052 -5.66 29.58 -33.55
N GLY A 1053 -5.76 30.89 -33.80
CA GLY A 1053 -4.63 31.81 -33.67
C GLY A 1053 -3.95 31.66 -32.30
N PRO A 1054 -2.65 31.98 -32.17
CA PRO A 1054 -1.97 31.92 -30.89
C PRO A 1054 -2.77 32.73 -29.87
N MET A 1055 -3.23 32.08 -28.79
CA MET A 1055 -3.68 32.78 -27.58
C MET A 1055 -2.46 33.51 -27.01
N ALA A 1056 -2.21 34.71 -27.53
CA ALA A 1056 -1.21 35.63 -27.05
C ALA A 1056 -1.69 36.17 -25.69
N GLY A 1057 -1.17 35.60 -24.61
CA GLY A 1057 -1.53 36.01 -23.25
C GLY A 1057 -0.61 35.45 -22.16
N LEU A 1058 -0.02 34.28 -22.36
CA LEU A 1058 1.05 33.78 -21.47
C LEU A 1058 2.39 34.34 -21.93
N GLY A 1059 2.56 35.64 -21.67
CA GLY A 1059 3.86 36.29 -21.72
C GLY A 1059 4.80 35.62 -20.73
N SER A 1060 5.94 35.18 -21.23
CA SER A 1060 7.12 34.87 -20.44
C SER A 1060 7.46 36.06 -19.53
N GLY A 1061 7.24 35.91 -18.23
CA GLY A 1061 7.59 36.92 -17.23
C GLY A 1061 7.60 36.33 -15.83
N ASN A 1062 8.80 35.85 -15.44
CA ASN A 1062 9.26 35.37 -14.13
C ASN A 1062 8.46 34.28 -13.40
#